data_AF-A8Q3D8-F1
#
_entry.id   AF-A8Q3D8-F1
#
_cell.length_a   1.000
_cell.length_b   1.000
_cell.length_c   1.000
_cell.angle_alpha   90.00
_cell.angle_beta   90.00
_cell.angle_gamma   90.00
#
_symmetry.space_group_name_H-M   'P 1'
#
loop_
_entity.id
_entity.type
_entity.pdbx_description
1 polymer ?
#
loop_
_entity_poly.entity_id
_entity_poly.type
_entity_poly.pdbx_seq_one_letter_code
_entity_poly.pdbx_strand_id
1 'polypeptide(L)'
;MSNVGNIFGINYLKELIETGYAILAEIFRLVDCVPDDFKNPTRSRFKPFIIDFSYFDDLSIIDRYIDSHEQGTQLEDEYLFIFERHIKRFGALFDAIAHFFADLIEYSENNRSSHDAFSVRRTAAFLILCQHEAEALFIAGLILLALDEKFANEVKQRLFVAHYRSNPSSSERFDLLVDVLKVASSREELFGRLPLNKAFVCNILVVLYTDVLFPDEDEFIPHELSRRGIRASCYQRSFLSVCLFFLPTVLHSDHVVMRHIVDTFYAEEWVVHLHMGIVINMMDAWDHYRAANSALQHAISAQIVKHLTASHISALKAASFPHTAKLSVADVILFADLIATSNKHLQWAMLHAYKPEKCCKRSGQLYDIVNSQISSCSLDLFSKLLEVSAFEYSYKEVARSLLNNKEKNVRKLKDEVCDHVTQVAELFANELPLQRIKKNEKLRSWLLLLMKTIEELDIFNADASSLISELKNRLDQVSDMHDLSGIVAVSQYLQSAQNLLTTLSHYCMLDEAFLKKIESATNFSYGWAMIDQWAENMKSLVIVNPLPVRSVFVKMANSINLTLERLNTPERISSISICYSRLIEARLRKILQAVPRSLFTLLDKVASLLSPPQGCSINKTDVRQFADSERRLQLAAITHAVSMLSSGISTMQLTSLGSLRVDPSNLFLDGIRKELVTEICATLRSQLASDLLLDDFLIKLKNQFAHLRGAFVYMCEHIAINGAVIWHNELARVIGYMIEKECNAFLQHPITEEESLYQSRSAPIPNIPAFEGSLTPLHRLFSRILNASDPK
;
A
#
# COMPACT_ATOMS: atom_id res chain seq x y z
N MET A 1 34.93 -9.01 -6.34
CA MET A 1 34.63 -9.60 -5.01
C MET A 1 33.53 -10.65 -5.14
N SER A 2 33.78 -11.73 -5.90
CA SER A 2 32.73 -12.57 -6.49
C SER A 2 32.91 -14.07 -6.19
N ASN A 3 33.32 -14.46 -4.98
CA ASN A 3 33.42 -15.89 -4.63
C ASN A 3 33.21 -16.21 -3.14
N VAL A 4 32.39 -15.42 -2.43
CA VAL A 4 32.02 -15.64 -1.01
C VAL A 4 30.60 -16.23 -0.87
N GLY A 5 29.88 -16.43 -1.99
CA GLY A 5 28.43 -16.70 -2.00
C GLY A 5 27.98 -18.06 -1.45
N ASN A 6 28.87 -19.06 -1.31
CA ASN A 6 28.47 -20.41 -0.90
C ASN A 6 28.89 -20.77 0.53
N ILE A 7 28.81 -19.79 1.44
CA ILE A 7 29.01 -20.01 2.87
C ILE A 7 27.63 -20.40 3.46
N PHE A 8 27.55 -21.60 4.06
CA PHE A 8 26.37 -22.15 4.79
C PHE A 8 25.03 -22.27 4.03
N GLY A 9 25.01 -22.26 2.70
CA GLY A 9 23.75 -22.38 1.94
C GLY A 9 22.87 -21.12 1.95
N ILE A 10 23.43 -19.95 2.31
CA ILE A 10 22.72 -18.68 2.37
C ILE A 10 22.10 -18.30 1.02
N ASN A 11 22.78 -18.57 -0.11
CA ASN A 11 22.23 -18.28 -1.44
C ASN A 11 20.95 -19.08 -1.72
N TYR A 12 20.92 -20.35 -1.34
CA TYR A 12 19.73 -21.18 -1.47
C TYR A 12 18.57 -20.63 -0.63
N LEU A 13 18.84 -20.25 0.63
CA LEU A 13 17.83 -19.62 1.49
C LEU A 13 17.32 -18.29 0.91
N LYS A 14 18.18 -17.47 0.30
CA LYS A 14 17.76 -16.23 -0.37
C LYS A 14 16.81 -16.50 -1.53
N GLU A 15 17.12 -17.48 -2.37
CA GLU A 15 16.24 -17.89 -3.48
C GLU A 15 14.89 -18.40 -2.98
N LEU A 16 14.90 -19.17 -1.87
CA LEU A 16 13.70 -19.67 -1.20
C LEU A 16 12.85 -18.52 -0.63
N ILE A 17 13.46 -17.59 0.11
CA ILE A 17 12.81 -16.38 0.67
C ILE A 17 12.16 -15.55 -0.43
N GLU A 18 12.88 -15.28 -1.51
CA GLU A 18 12.35 -14.54 -2.65
C GLU A 18 11.15 -15.25 -3.31
N THR A 19 11.21 -16.59 -3.40
CA THR A 19 10.11 -17.41 -3.91
C THR A 19 8.89 -17.30 -2.99
N GLY A 20 9.10 -17.32 -1.68
CA GLY A 20 8.03 -17.14 -0.69
C GLY A 20 7.36 -15.75 -0.76
N TYR A 21 8.13 -14.67 -0.93
CA TYR A 21 7.54 -13.33 -1.15
C TYR A 21 6.78 -13.22 -2.48
N ALA A 22 7.22 -13.92 -3.53
CA ALA A 22 6.50 -13.99 -4.79
C ALA A 22 5.15 -14.74 -4.63
N ILE A 23 5.13 -15.85 -3.88
CA ILE A 23 3.90 -16.58 -3.52
C ILE A 23 2.94 -15.67 -2.75
N LEU A 24 3.44 -14.94 -1.74
CA LEU A 24 2.61 -14.00 -0.98
C LEU A 24 2.01 -12.92 -1.90
N ALA A 25 2.81 -12.31 -2.78
CA ALA A 25 2.29 -11.32 -3.73
C ALA A 25 1.23 -11.91 -4.66
N GLU A 26 1.41 -13.15 -5.10
CA GLU A 26 0.47 -13.86 -5.97
C GLU A 26 -0.85 -14.21 -5.25
N ILE A 27 -0.79 -14.62 -3.98
CA ILE A 27 -1.98 -14.79 -3.13
C ILE A 27 -2.79 -13.50 -3.12
N PHE A 28 -2.17 -12.38 -2.75
CA PHE A 28 -2.85 -11.08 -2.69
C PHE A 28 -3.42 -10.65 -4.05
N ARG A 29 -2.77 -11.03 -5.15
CA ARG A 29 -3.24 -10.75 -6.52
C ARG A 29 -4.48 -11.56 -6.89
N LEU A 30 -4.52 -12.83 -6.51
CA LEU A 30 -5.53 -13.79 -6.95
C LEU A 30 -6.82 -13.76 -6.13
N VAL A 31 -6.81 -13.18 -4.94
CA VAL A 31 -8.00 -13.06 -4.07
C VAL A 31 -9.18 -12.40 -4.79
N ASP A 32 -8.94 -11.28 -5.48
CA ASP A 32 -9.98 -10.57 -6.24
C ASP A 32 -10.30 -11.25 -7.59
N CYS A 33 -9.54 -12.28 -7.99
CA CYS A 33 -9.68 -12.98 -9.27
C CYS A 33 -10.43 -14.32 -9.16
N VAL A 34 -10.93 -14.68 -7.97
CA VAL A 34 -11.72 -15.91 -7.77
C VAL A 34 -13.07 -15.75 -8.47
N PRO A 35 -13.43 -16.63 -9.43
CA PRO A 35 -14.73 -16.58 -10.09
C PRO A 35 -15.89 -16.81 -9.12
N ASP A 36 -16.99 -16.10 -9.33
CA ASP A 36 -18.16 -16.18 -8.44
C ASP A 36 -18.83 -17.57 -8.46
N ASP A 37 -18.70 -18.32 -9.55
CA ASP A 37 -19.15 -19.72 -9.65
C ASP A 37 -18.48 -20.63 -8.60
N PHE A 38 -17.18 -20.43 -8.34
CA PHE A 38 -16.44 -21.20 -7.33
C PHE A 38 -16.78 -20.78 -5.91
N LYS A 39 -17.13 -19.49 -5.70
CA LYS A 39 -17.61 -18.97 -4.42
C LYS A 39 -19.02 -19.49 -4.09
N ASN A 40 -19.92 -19.46 -5.07
CA ASN A 40 -21.33 -19.81 -4.91
C ASN A 40 -21.80 -20.85 -5.95
N PRO A 41 -21.36 -22.12 -5.84
CA PRO A 41 -21.67 -23.15 -6.84
C PRO A 41 -23.17 -23.39 -7.04
N THR A 42 -24.00 -23.13 -6.03
CA THR A 42 -25.46 -23.32 -6.11
C THR A 42 -26.15 -22.40 -7.12
N ARG A 43 -25.52 -21.28 -7.47
CA ARG A 43 -26.03 -20.35 -8.50
C ARG A 43 -25.42 -20.60 -9.87
N SER A 44 -24.45 -21.50 -9.96
CA SER A 44 -23.75 -21.83 -11.19
C SER A 44 -24.43 -22.98 -11.92
N ARG A 45 -24.51 -22.86 -13.25
CA ARG A 45 -24.86 -23.99 -14.13
C ARG A 45 -23.79 -25.10 -14.12
N PHE A 46 -22.57 -24.77 -13.69
CA PHE A 46 -21.43 -25.68 -13.63
C PHE A 46 -21.27 -26.38 -12.27
N LYS A 47 -22.24 -26.24 -11.37
CA LYS A 47 -22.25 -26.90 -10.06
C LYS A 47 -21.79 -28.37 -10.09
N PRO A 48 -22.21 -29.22 -11.06
CA PRO A 48 -21.80 -30.63 -11.08
C PRO A 48 -20.30 -30.86 -11.23
N PHE A 49 -19.57 -29.91 -11.82
CA PHE A 49 -18.12 -29.99 -12.06
C PHE A 49 -17.28 -29.26 -11.00
N ILE A 50 -17.92 -28.43 -10.16
CA ILE A 50 -17.29 -27.65 -9.10
C ILE A 50 -17.45 -28.42 -7.79
N ILE A 51 -16.52 -29.34 -7.54
CA ILE A 51 -16.53 -30.22 -6.36
C ILE A 51 -15.30 -29.90 -5.49
N ASP A 52 -15.48 -29.98 -4.19
CA ASP A 52 -14.42 -29.81 -3.20
C ASP A 52 -13.67 -31.14 -2.96
N PHE A 53 -12.99 -31.29 -1.82
CA PHE A 53 -12.22 -32.49 -1.53
C PHE A 53 -13.04 -33.78 -1.43
N SER A 54 -14.38 -33.71 -1.40
CA SER A 54 -15.24 -34.89 -1.58
C SER A 54 -15.01 -35.63 -2.91
N TYR A 55 -14.39 -34.98 -3.90
CA TYR A 55 -13.94 -35.64 -5.13
C TYR A 55 -12.96 -36.80 -4.86
N PHE A 56 -12.08 -36.66 -3.87
CA PHE A 56 -11.11 -37.71 -3.55
C PHE A 56 -11.74 -38.91 -2.84
N ASP A 57 -12.94 -38.77 -2.29
CA ASP A 57 -13.71 -39.88 -1.73
C ASP A 57 -14.38 -40.72 -2.84
N ASP A 58 -14.75 -40.10 -3.96
CA ASP A 58 -15.37 -40.75 -5.13
C ASP A 58 -14.96 -40.06 -6.45
N LEU A 59 -13.88 -40.57 -7.06
CA LEU A 59 -13.33 -40.06 -8.31
C LEU A 59 -14.30 -40.16 -9.50
N SER A 60 -15.31 -41.05 -9.41
CA SER A 60 -16.29 -41.31 -10.48
C SER A 60 -17.51 -40.40 -10.43
N ILE A 61 -17.61 -39.49 -9.45
CA ILE A 61 -18.79 -38.64 -9.24
C ILE A 61 -19.12 -37.76 -10.46
N ILE A 62 -18.11 -37.31 -11.18
CA ILE A 62 -18.27 -36.45 -12.36
C ILE A 62 -18.54 -37.29 -13.60
N ASP A 63 -17.81 -38.39 -13.79
CA ASP A 63 -18.01 -39.32 -14.90
C ASP A 63 -19.44 -39.85 -14.90
N ARG A 64 -19.97 -40.23 -13.73
CA ARG A 64 -21.38 -40.64 -13.59
C ARG A 64 -22.36 -39.53 -13.95
N TYR A 65 -22.04 -38.27 -13.67
CA TYR A 65 -22.89 -37.15 -14.08
C TYR A 65 -22.87 -36.98 -15.61
N ILE A 66 -21.69 -37.08 -16.22
CA ILE A 66 -21.51 -37.00 -17.67
C ILE A 66 -22.25 -38.12 -18.38
N ASP A 67 -22.11 -39.36 -17.90
CA ASP A 67 -22.74 -40.55 -18.50
C ASP A 67 -24.27 -40.56 -18.33
N SER A 68 -24.79 -39.92 -17.28
CA SER A 68 -26.24 -39.90 -16.97
C SER A 68 -27.01 -38.75 -17.61
N HIS A 69 -26.33 -37.72 -18.12
CA HIS A 69 -26.98 -36.53 -18.70
C HIS A 69 -26.59 -36.38 -20.18
N GLU A 70 -27.58 -36.29 -21.06
CA GLU A 70 -27.37 -36.17 -22.52
C GLU A 70 -26.50 -34.95 -22.92
N GLN A 71 -26.47 -33.90 -22.10
CA GLN A 71 -25.67 -32.68 -22.30
C GLN A 71 -24.43 -32.60 -21.39
N GLY A 72 -24.11 -33.67 -20.66
CA GLY A 72 -23.03 -33.69 -19.67
C GLY A 72 -21.66 -33.34 -20.26
N THR A 73 -21.28 -33.98 -21.37
CA THR A 73 -20.01 -33.73 -22.06
C THR A 73 -19.89 -32.31 -22.59
N GLN A 74 -20.98 -31.77 -23.17
CA GLN A 74 -21.00 -30.40 -23.68
C GLN A 74 -20.82 -29.38 -22.57
N LEU A 75 -21.46 -29.60 -21.42
CA LEU A 75 -21.31 -28.72 -20.25
C LEU A 75 -19.90 -28.79 -19.63
N GLU A 76 -19.23 -29.95 -19.72
CA GLU A 76 -17.84 -30.08 -19.28
C GLU A 76 -16.88 -29.32 -20.21
N ASP A 77 -17.06 -29.45 -21.53
CA ASP A 77 -16.27 -28.71 -22.51
C ASP A 77 -16.43 -27.19 -22.32
N GLU A 78 -17.66 -26.72 -22.10
CA GLU A 78 -17.93 -25.32 -21.76
C GLU A 78 -17.29 -24.90 -20.44
N TYR A 79 -17.34 -25.76 -19.41
CA TYR A 79 -16.71 -25.49 -18.11
C TYR A 79 -15.20 -25.32 -18.24
N LEU A 80 -14.53 -26.25 -18.92
CA LEU A 80 -13.08 -26.20 -19.11
C LEU A 80 -12.72 -24.96 -19.94
N PHE A 81 -13.42 -24.68 -21.03
CA PHE A 81 -13.18 -23.51 -21.85
C PHE A 81 -13.27 -22.19 -21.06
N ILE A 82 -14.32 -22.03 -20.24
CA ILE A 82 -14.54 -20.80 -19.48
C ILE A 82 -13.51 -20.63 -18.36
N PHE A 83 -13.19 -21.71 -17.63
CA PHE A 83 -12.37 -21.61 -16.41
C PHE A 83 -10.90 -21.99 -16.59
N GLU A 84 -10.48 -22.48 -17.76
CA GLU A 84 -9.10 -22.93 -18.04
C GLU A 84 -8.06 -21.91 -17.58
N ARG A 85 -8.27 -20.63 -17.92
CA ARG A 85 -7.35 -19.55 -17.55
C ARG A 85 -7.25 -19.35 -16.04
N HIS A 86 -8.36 -19.44 -15.32
CA HIS A 86 -8.38 -19.33 -13.87
C HIS A 86 -7.73 -20.55 -13.24
N ILE A 87 -8.11 -21.76 -13.68
CA ILE A 87 -7.57 -23.03 -13.20
C ILE A 87 -6.05 -23.08 -13.37
N LYS A 88 -5.51 -22.70 -14.53
CA LYS A 88 -4.06 -22.64 -14.77
C LYS A 88 -3.34 -21.63 -13.87
N ARG A 89 -3.94 -20.47 -13.61
CA ARG A 89 -3.36 -19.44 -12.73
C ARG A 89 -3.32 -19.86 -11.27
N PHE A 90 -4.44 -20.38 -10.74
CA PHE A 90 -4.49 -20.90 -9.38
C PHE A 90 -3.63 -22.17 -9.24
N GLY A 91 -3.60 -23.01 -10.27
CA GLY A 91 -2.71 -24.17 -10.36
C GLY A 91 -1.24 -23.80 -10.20
N ALA A 92 -0.74 -22.81 -10.96
CA ALA A 92 0.63 -22.33 -10.84
C ALA A 92 0.96 -21.81 -9.42
N LEU A 93 -0.01 -21.17 -8.74
CA LEU A 93 0.15 -20.78 -7.33
C LEU A 93 0.26 -22.01 -6.42
N PHE A 94 -0.61 -23.00 -6.59
CA PHE A 94 -0.56 -24.24 -5.80
C PHE A 94 0.75 -24.98 -6.02
N ASP A 95 1.18 -25.16 -7.26
CA ASP A 95 2.47 -25.76 -7.60
C ASP A 95 3.61 -25.00 -6.91
N ALA A 96 3.65 -23.68 -7.01
CA ALA A 96 4.69 -22.87 -6.35
C ALA A 96 4.71 -23.07 -4.83
N ILE A 97 3.54 -23.17 -4.18
CA ILE A 97 3.44 -23.44 -2.74
C ILE A 97 3.95 -24.85 -2.41
N ALA A 98 3.57 -25.88 -3.17
CA ALA A 98 4.06 -27.24 -2.97
C ALA A 98 5.60 -27.30 -3.04
N HIS A 99 6.18 -26.66 -4.07
CA HIS A 99 7.63 -26.63 -4.23
C HIS A 99 8.31 -25.90 -3.07
N PHE A 100 7.84 -24.71 -2.71
CA PHE A 100 8.39 -23.93 -1.60
C PHE A 100 8.37 -24.71 -0.27
N PHE A 101 7.24 -25.36 0.07
CA PHE A 101 7.16 -26.13 1.31
C PHE A 101 8.02 -27.39 1.27
N ALA A 102 8.04 -28.12 0.16
CA ALA A 102 8.89 -29.32 0.01
C ALA A 102 10.37 -28.96 0.17
N ASP A 103 10.81 -27.89 -0.48
CA ASP A 103 12.19 -27.39 -0.43
C ASP A 103 12.59 -26.98 1.01
N LEU A 104 11.69 -26.32 1.75
CA LEU A 104 11.92 -25.97 3.16
C LEU A 104 11.96 -27.21 4.08
N ILE A 105 11.09 -28.20 3.83
CA ILE A 105 11.08 -29.46 4.60
C ILE A 105 12.40 -30.19 4.38
N GLU A 106 12.83 -30.36 3.13
CA GLU A 106 14.10 -30.98 2.76
C GLU A 106 15.29 -30.24 3.40
N TYR A 107 15.29 -28.90 3.36
CA TYR A 107 16.30 -28.09 4.03
C TYR A 107 16.35 -28.36 5.55
N SER A 108 15.18 -28.44 6.20
CA SER A 108 15.06 -28.70 7.64
C SER A 108 15.57 -30.10 8.05
N GLU A 109 15.48 -31.07 7.14
CA GLU A 109 15.96 -32.45 7.35
C GLU A 109 17.46 -32.59 7.10
N ASN A 110 17.97 -31.94 6.05
CA ASN A 110 19.37 -32.03 5.62
C ASN A 110 20.34 -31.33 6.58
N ASN A 111 19.91 -30.28 7.28
CA ASN A 111 20.74 -29.56 8.27
C ASN A 111 21.01 -30.34 9.59
N ARG A 112 20.83 -31.68 9.60
CA ARG A 112 21.17 -32.57 10.73
C ARG A 112 22.62 -32.50 11.20
N SER A 113 23.58 -32.04 10.39
CA SER A 113 25.02 -32.14 10.68
C SER A 113 25.64 -30.94 11.43
N SER A 114 24.90 -29.86 11.67
CA SER A 114 25.37 -28.67 12.41
C SER A 114 24.88 -28.62 13.86
N HIS A 115 24.40 -29.75 14.39
CA HIS A 115 23.82 -29.92 15.74
C HIS A 115 24.82 -29.86 16.91
N ASP A 116 25.84 -29.02 16.77
CA ASP A 116 26.67 -28.52 17.86
C ASP A 116 26.47 -26.98 18.00
N ALA A 117 25.26 -26.48 17.71
CA ALA A 117 24.91 -25.06 17.75
C ALA A 117 25.09 -24.40 19.14
N PHE A 118 25.19 -25.20 20.22
CA PHE A 118 25.57 -24.71 21.54
C PHE A 118 27.10 -24.60 21.75
N SER A 119 27.93 -25.19 20.87
CA SER A 119 29.40 -25.15 20.93
C SER A 119 30.03 -24.24 19.86
N VAL A 120 29.28 -23.86 18.82
CA VAL A 120 29.76 -22.93 17.78
C VAL A 120 29.78 -21.50 18.30
N ARG A 121 30.94 -20.84 18.20
CA ARG A 121 31.11 -19.41 18.50
C ARG A 121 30.11 -18.59 17.67
N ARG A 122 29.28 -17.77 18.31
CA ARG A 122 28.33 -16.84 17.66
C ARG A 122 29.08 -15.80 16.83
N THR A 123 29.42 -16.17 15.59
CA THR A 123 30.06 -15.27 14.62
C THR A 123 29.00 -14.47 13.87
N ALA A 124 29.37 -13.32 13.29
CA ALA A 124 28.45 -12.51 12.49
C ALA A 124 27.84 -13.31 11.32
N ALA A 125 28.63 -14.16 10.65
CA ALA A 125 28.15 -15.03 9.57
C ALA A 125 27.09 -16.05 10.03
N PHE A 126 27.24 -16.59 11.24
CA PHE A 126 26.26 -17.50 11.84
C PHE A 126 24.94 -16.79 12.16
N LEU A 127 24.99 -15.57 12.69
CA LEU A 127 23.79 -14.78 12.96
C LEU A 127 23.05 -14.41 11.67
N ILE A 128 23.78 -14.10 10.59
CA ILE A 128 23.20 -13.86 9.26
C ILE A 128 22.50 -15.13 8.75
N LEU A 129 23.12 -16.31 8.90
CA LEU A 129 22.47 -17.57 8.53
C LEU A 129 21.15 -17.76 9.30
N CYS A 130 21.20 -17.64 10.62
CA CYS A 130 20.01 -17.78 11.49
C CYS A 130 18.92 -16.77 11.13
N GLN A 131 19.29 -15.55 10.73
CA GLN A 131 18.35 -14.54 10.25
C GLN A 131 17.60 -15.03 8.99
N HIS A 132 18.30 -15.61 8.02
CA HIS A 132 17.68 -16.13 6.79
C HIS A 132 16.85 -17.39 7.07
N GLU A 133 17.32 -18.30 7.94
CA GLU A 133 16.55 -19.47 8.36
C GLU A 133 15.26 -19.07 9.08
N ALA A 134 15.34 -18.08 9.98
CA ALA A 134 14.17 -17.52 10.66
C ALA A 134 13.19 -16.85 9.69
N GLU A 135 13.71 -16.11 8.70
CA GLU A 135 12.88 -15.47 7.67
C GLU A 135 12.18 -16.49 6.77
N ALA A 136 12.86 -17.55 6.34
CA ALA A 136 12.25 -18.63 5.56
C ALA A 136 11.12 -19.33 6.34
N LEU A 137 11.35 -19.64 7.62
CA LEU A 137 10.32 -20.22 8.51
C LEU A 137 9.15 -19.27 8.73
N PHE A 138 9.43 -17.98 8.92
CA PHE A 138 8.41 -16.94 9.07
C PHE A 138 7.54 -16.82 7.81
N ILE A 139 8.14 -16.82 6.62
CA ILE A 139 7.42 -16.73 5.34
C ILE A 139 6.56 -17.97 5.12
N ALA A 140 7.03 -19.16 5.49
CA ALA A 140 6.21 -20.37 5.42
C ALA A 140 4.94 -20.25 6.29
N GLY A 141 5.09 -19.80 7.53
CA GLY A 141 3.95 -19.53 8.40
C GLY A 141 3.04 -18.41 7.87
N LEU A 142 3.62 -17.36 7.28
CA LEU A 142 2.86 -16.30 6.63
C LEU A 142 2.04 -16.80 5.44
N ILE A 143 2.57 -17.69 4.60
CA ILE A 143 1.84 -18.28 3.47
C ILE A 143 0.63 -19.06 3.99
N LEU A 144 0.81 -19.86 5.05
CA LEU A 144 -0.30 -20.58 5.69
C LEU A 144 -1.39 -19.62 6.20
N LEU A 145 -0.99 -18.57 6.91
CA LEU A 145 -1.92 -17.55 7.43
C LEU A 145 -2.62 -16.79 6.29
N ALA A 146 -1.89 -16.41 5.24
CA ALA A 146 -2.45 -15.70 4.10
C ALA A 146 -3.46 -16.56 3.33
N LEU A 147 -3.16 -17.85 3.15
CA LEU A 147 -4.10 -18.79 2.54
C LEU A 147 -5.38 -18.91 3.36
N ASP A 148 -5.27 -19.07 4.69
CA ASP A 148 -6.41 -19.20 5.60
C ASP A 148 -7.26 -17.92 5.66
N GLU A 149 -6.62 -16.75 5.77
CA GLU A 149 -7.31 -15.47 5.91
C GLU A 149 -7.95 -14.98 4.59
N LYS A 150 -7.27 -15.17 3.45
CA LYS A 150 -7.66 -14.52 2.19
C LYS A 150 -8.57 -15.35 1.30
N PHE A 151 -8.57 -16.67 1.45
CA PHE A 151 -9.45 -17.54 0.70
C PHE A 151 -10.34 -18.37 1.62
N ALA A 152 -11.62 -18.50 1.26
CA ALA A 152 -12.50 -19.46 1.92
C ALA A 152 -12.01 -20.89 1.68
N ASN A 153 -12.11 -21.75 2.69
CA ASN A 153 -11.60 -23.13 2.63
C ASN A 153 -12.21 -23.94 1.48
N GLU A 154 -13.52 -23.87 1.33
CA GLU A 154 -14.25 -24.55 0.26
C GLU A 154 -13.79 -24.09 -1.14
N VAL A 155 -13.48 -22.80 -1.30
CA VAL A 155 -13.04 -22.23 -2.58
C VAL A 155 -11.66 -22.74 -2.95
N LYS A 156 -10.71 -22.76 -1.99
CA LYS A 156 -9.36 -23.32 -2.19
C LYS A 156 -9.44 -24.77 -2.65
N GLN A 157 -10.30 -25.56 -2.00
CA GLN A 157 -10.48 -26.98 -2.31
C GLN A 157 -11.06 -27.19 -3.71
N ARG A 158 -12.14 -26.46 -4.06
CA ARG A 158 -12.77 -26.54 -5.39
C ARG A 158 -11.80 -26.15 -6.51
N LEU A 159 -11.02 -25.08 -6.32
CA LEU A 159 -10.02 -24.64 -7.30
C LEU A 159 -8.87 -25.64 -7.43
N PHE A 160 -8.42 -26.22 -6.32
CA PHE A 160 -7.38 -27.25 -6.33
C PHE A 160 -7.85 -28.52 -7.05
N VAL A 161 -9.07 -28.99 -6.79
CA VAL A 161 -9.64 -30.16 -7.48
C VAL A 161 -9.79 -29.90 -8.97
N ALA A 162 -10.27 -28.72 -9.36
CA ALA A 162 -10.33 -28.33 -10.77
C ALA A 162 -8.96 -28.37 -11.44
N HIS A 163 -7.91 -27.88 -10.75
CA HIS A 163 -6.54 -27.95 -11.23
C HIS A 163 -6.04 -29.40 -11.35
N TYR A 164 -6.20 -30.19 -10.29
CA TYR A 164 -5.82 -31.60 -10.24
C TYR A 164 -6.41 -32.40 -11.40
N ARG A 165 -7.71 -32.20 -11.69
CA ARG A 165 -8.40 -32.84 -12.82
C ARG A 165 -7.85 -32.41 -14.18
N SER A 166 -7.49 -31.13 -14.35
CA SER A 166 -6.94 -30.64 -15.61
C SER A 166 -5.50 -31.09 -15.89
N ASN A 167 -4.73 -31.45 -14.85
CA ASN A 167 -3.34 -31.89 -15.00
C ASN A 167 -2.94 -32.99 -14.00
N PRO A 168 -3.47 -34.22 -14.16
CA PRO A 168 -3.21 -35.32 -13.23
C PRO A 168 -1.75 -35.80 -13.24
N SER A 169 -0.98 -35.44 -14.27
CA SER A 169 0.44 -35.81 -14.46
C SER A 169 1.43 -35.08 -13.55
N SER A 170 1.03 -33.98 -12.89
CA SER A 170 1.91 -33.13 -12.04
C SER A 170 2.02 -33.62 -10.58
N SER A 171 1.83 -34.92 -10.35
CA SER A 171 1.29 -35.48 -9.10
C SER A 171 2.22 -35.61 -7.87
N GLU A 172 3.54 -35.48 -8.00
CA GLU A 172 4.45 -35.98 -6.95
C GLU A 172 4.37 -35.23 -5.60
N ARG A 173 3.80 -34.02 -5.55
CA ARG A 173 3.78 -33.17 -4.35
C ARG A 173 2.39 -32.68 -3.95
N PHE A 174 1.33 -33.21 -4.56
CA PHE A 174 -0.05 -32.81 -4.27
C PHE A 174 -0.56 -33.30 -2.91
N ASP A 175 -0.04 -34.40 -2.39
CA ASP A 175 -0.43 -34.92 -1.07
C ASP A 175 -0.17 -33.89 0.04
N LEU A 176 1.00 -33.24 0.01
CA LEU A 176 1.36 -32.16 0.94
C LEU A 176 0.36 -30.99 0.86
N LEU A 177 -0.05 -30.61 -0.34
CA LEU A 177 -1.02 -29.52 -0.52
C LEU A 177 -2.43 -29.92 -0.09
N VAL A 178 -2.85 -31.15 -0.34
CA VAL A 178 -4.14 -31.66 0.13
C VAL A 178 -4.20 -31.55 1.65
N ASP A 179 -3.13 -31.91 2.36
CA ASP A 179 -3.06 -31.75 3.81
C ASP A 179 -3.08 -30.29 4.24
N VAL A 180 -2.29 -29.42 3.60
CA VAL A 180 -2.27 -27.98 3.91
C VAL A 180 -3.63 -27.31 3.67
N LEU A 181 -4.33 -27.65 2.57
CA LEU A 181 -5.58 -27.02 2.13
C LEU A 181 -6.85 -27.61 2.78
N LYS A 182 -6.74 -28.66 3.60
CA LYS A 182 -7.86 -29.15 4.42
C LYS A 182 -8.39 -28.04 5.34
N VAL A 183 -9.62 -28.18 5.83
CA VAL A 183 -10.15 -27.24 6.84
C VAL A 183 -9.37 -27.44 8.14
N ALA A 184 -8.71 -26.40 8.65
CA ALA A 184 -8.04 -26.45 9.96
C ALA A 184 -8.96 -25.87 11.04
N SER A 185 -9.12 -26.59 12.15
CA SER A 185 -9.95 -26.14 13.28
C SER A 185 -9.20 -25.19 14.22
N SER A 186 -7.87 -25.22 14.18
CA SER A 186 -6.99 -24.39 14.99
C SER A 186 -5.72 -24.02 14.24
N ARG A 187 -5.02 -22.97 14.71
CA ARG A 187 -3.70 -22.60 14.19
C ARG A 187 -2.66 -23.69 14.43
N GLU A 188 -2.77 -24.43 15.52
CA GLU A 188 -1.86 -25.57 15.79
C GLU A 188 -2.00 -26.65 14.72
N GLU A 189 -3.24 -26.97 14.32
CA GLU A 189 -3.50 -27.93 13.24
C GLU A 189 -2.99 -27.42 11.89
N LEU A 190 -3.21 -26.13 11.59
CA LEU A 190 -2.75 -25.51 10.34
C LEU A 190 -1.22 -25.60 10.19
N PHE A 191 -0.48 -25.24 11.24
CA PHE A 191 0.98 -25.26 11.22
C PHE A 191 1.55 -26.67 11.36
N GLY A 192 0.87 -27.55 12.09
CA GLY A 192 1.27 -28.95 12.28
C GLY A 192 1.21 -29.81 11.01
N ARG A 193 0.53 -29.33 9.96
CA ARG A 193 0.49 -29.99 8.64
C ARG A 193 1.78 -29.88 7.84
N LEU A 194 2.67 -28.97 8.20
CA LEU A 194 4.02 -28.92 7.63
C LEU A 194 4.97 -29.74 8.52
N PRO A 195 5.47 -30.90 8.05
CA PRO A 195 6.30 -31.80 8.84
C PRO A 195 7.76 -31.31 8.92
N LEU A 196 7.97 -30.10 9.46
CA LEU A 196 9.30 -29.55 9.66
C LEU A 196 10.05 -30.26 10.80
N ASN A 197 11.36 -30.36 10.67
CA ASN A 197 12.21 -30.89 11.72
C ASN A 197 12.11 -30.04 13.00
N LYS A 198 11.61 -30.64 14.09
CA LYS A 198 11.42 -29.94 15.37
C LYS A 198 12.72 -29.38 15.94
N ALA A 199 13.85 -30.06 15.75
CA ALA A 199 15.13 -29.60 16.27
C ALA A 199 15.63 -28.34 15.54
N PHE A 200 15.41 -28.27 14.22
CA PHE A 200 15.67 -27.08 13.40
C PHE A 200 14.84 -25.89 13.89
N VAL A 201 13.52 -26.08 14.07
CA VAL A 201 12.61 -25.04 14.58
C VAL A 201 13.02 -24.57 15.99
N CYS A 202 13.37 -25.50 16.89
CA CYS A 202 13.83 -25.17 18.24
C CYS A 202 15.08 -24.27 18.22
N ASN A 203 16.07 -24.61 17.40
CA ASN A 203 17.32 -23.83 17.31
C ASN A 203 17.06 -22.40 16.85
N ILE A 204 16.25 -22.22 15.81
CA ILE A 204 15.87 -20.90 15.29
C ILE A 204 15.15 -20.08 16.36
N LEU A 205 14.18 -20.69 17.07
CA LEU A 205 13.44 -20.01 18.12
C LEU A 205 14.35 -19.53 19.24
N VAL A 206 15.28 -20.39 19.71
CA VAL A 206 16.26 -20.01 20.74
C VAL A 206 17.02 -18.76 20.31
N VAL A 207 17.63 -18.78 19.12
CA VAL A 207 18.40 -17.62 18.61
C VAL A 207 17.50 -16.38 18.47
N LEU A 208 16.26 -16.54 18.00
CA LEU A 208 15.32 -15.43 17.80
C LEU A 208 15.01 -14.66 19.08
N TYR A 209 14.87 -15.33 20.23
CA TYR A 209 14.56 -14.66 21.50
C TYR A 209 15.78 -14.41 22.39
N THR A 210 16.94 -15.02 22.13
CA THR A 210 18.17 -14.78 22.93
C THR A 210 19.16 -13.80 22.30
N ASP A 211 19.22 -13.69 20.97
CA ASP A 211 20.24 -12.93 20.25
C ASP A 211 19.65 -11.74 19.49
N VAL A 212 20.49 -10.74 19.17
CA VAL A 212 20.10 -9.56 18.40
C VAL A 212 20.37 -9.85 16.92
N LEU A 213 19.32 -10.19 16.16
CA LEU A 213 19.43 -10.52 14.74
C LEU A 213 19.28 -9.32 13.80
N PHE A 214 18.66 -8.22 14.26
CA PHE A 214 18.35 -7.05 13.43
C PHE A 214 18.80 -5.76 14.14
N PRO A 215 20.12 -5.48 14.21
CA PRO A 215 20.65 -4.35 14.97
C PRO A 215 20.32 -2.97 14.34
N ASP A 216 20.13 -2.93 13.02
CA ASP A 216 20.07 -1.67 12.24
C ASP A 216 18.72 -0.92 12.33
N GLU A 217 17.66 -1.54 12.86
CA GLU A 217 16.31 -0.93 12.87
C GLU A 217 16.08 0.12 13.98
N ASP A 218 16.81 0.03 15.10
CA ASP A 218 16.47 0.78 16.31
C ASP A 218 17.28 2.08 16.50
N GLU A 219 18.01 2.57 15.48
CA GLU A 219 18.88 3.74 15.64
C GLU A 219 18.13 5.07 15.81
N PHE A 220 16.95 5.26 15.22
CA PHE A 220 16.17 6.50 15.31
C PHE A 220 15.11 6.53 16.42
N ILE A 221 14.99 5.46 17.22
CA ILE A 221 14.02 5.39 18.31
C ILE A 221 14.75 5.71 19.62
N PRO A 222 14.46 6.85 20.27
CA PRO A 222 15.10 7.21 21.53
C PRO A 222 14.97 6.10 22.58
N HIS A 223 16.07 5.81 23.27
CA HIS A 223 16.16 4.78 24.33
C HIS A 223 15.12 4.98 25.45
N GLU A 224 14.66 6.21 25.65
CA GLU A 224 13.71 6.61 26.69
C GLU A 224 12.28 6.10 26.47
N LEU A 225 11.96 5.58 25.28
CA LEU A 225 10.62 5.11 24.93
C LEU A 225 10.34 3.65 25.28
N SER A 226 11.34 2.86 25.70
CA SER A 226 11.15 1.50 26.19
C SER A 226 11.28 1.50 27.72
N ARG A 227 10.23 1.10 28.45
CA ARG A 227 10.29 1.06 29.93
C ARG A 227 11.35 0.12 30.48
N ARG A 228 11.84 -0.82 29.67
CA ARG A 228 12.70 -1.92 30.12
C ARG A 228 14.11 -1.90 29.52
N GLY A 229 14.42 -0.98 28.61
CA GLY A 229 15.76 -0.81 28.04
C GLY A 229 16.27 -1.96 27.16
N ILE A 230 15.43 -2.97 26.87
CA ILE A 230 15.76 -4.09 25.98
C ILE A 230 15.17 -3.79 24.59
N ARG A 231 16.04 -3.80 23.58
CA ARG A 231 15.71 -3.56 22.16
C ARG A 231 15.23 -4.87 21.52
N ALA A 232 13.94 -4.94 21.24
CA ALA A 232 13.35 -6.02 20.45
C ALA A 232 12.92 -5.44 19.09
N SER A 233 13.68 -5.76 18.03
CA SER A 233 13.34 -5.32 16.67
C SER A 233 11.92 -5.72 16.28
N CYS A 234 11.27 -4.89 15.45
CA CYS A 234 9.93 -5.21 14.96
C CYS A 234 9.90 -6.53 14.18
N TYR A 235 10.95 -6.84 13.42
CA TYR A 235 11.08 -8.12 12.71
C TYR A 235 11.15 -9.31 13.66
N GLN A 236 11.92 -9.24 14.76
CA GLN A 236 11.97 -10.34 15.74
C GLN A 236 10.60 -10.59 16.36
N ARG A 237 9.87 -9.52 16.68
CA ARG A 237 8.49 -9.63 17.21
C ARG A 237 7.55 -10.29 16.22
N SER A 238 7.60 -9.90 14.95
CA SER A 238 6.80 -10.51 13.88
C SER A 238 7.20 -11.97 13.66
N PHE A 239 8.49 -12.28 13.61
CA PHE A 239 8.99 -13.63 13.38
C PHE A 239 8.60 -14.56 14.52
N LEU A 240 8.87 -14.18 15.77
CA LEU A 240 8.48 -14.95 16.95
C LEU A 240 6.97 -15.21 17.00
N SER A 241 6.15 -14.23 16.63
CA SER A 241 4.68 -14.37 16.71
C SER A 241 4.12 -15.46 15.81
N VAL A 242 4.83 -15.78 14.71
CA VAL A 242 4.45 -16.80 13.74
C VAL A 242 5.23 -18.09 13.99
N CYS A 243 6.55 -18.01 14.15
CA CYS A 243 7.43 -19.17 14.26
C CYS A 243 7.11 -20.05 15.48
N LEU A 244 6.60 -19.45 16.58
CA LEU A 244 6.20 -20.22 17.77
C LEU A 244 5.05 -21.21 17.49
N PHE A 245 4.23 -21.01 16.46
CA PHE A 245 3.18 -21.98 16.10
C PHE A 245 3.73 -23.29 15.53
N PHE A 246 4.96 -23.31 15.02
CA PHE A 246 5.64 -24.56 14.62
C PHE A 246 6.15 -25.37 15.82
N LEU A 247 6.13 -24.81 17.03
CA LEU A 247 6.53 -25.48 18.27
C LEU A 247 5.52 -25.22 19.41
N PRO A 248 4.29 -25.76 19.31
CA PRO A 248 3.19 -25.49 20.25
C PRO A 248 3.46 -25.96 21.68
N THR A 249 4.41 -26.88 21.87
CA THR A 249 4.85 -27.38 23.18
C THR A 249 5.35 -26.25 24.10
N VAL A 250 6.07 -25.28 23.54
CA VAL A 250 6.56 -24.08 24.26
C VAL A 250 5.38 -23.20 24.67
N LEU A 251 4.43 -22.95 23.77
CA LEU A 251 3.24 -22.14 24.03
C LEU A 251 2.34 -22.74 25.13
N HIS A 252 2.27 -24.08 25.23
CA HIS A 252 1.45 -24.77 26.23
C HIS A 252 2.13 -24.96 27.59
N SER A 253 3.42 -25.33 27.60
CA SER A 253 4.05 -25.93 28.79
C SER A 253 5.22 -25.12 29.36
N ASP A 254 5.92 -24.32 28.54
CA ASP A 254 7.12 -23.61 28.99
C ASP A 254 6.79 -22.21 29.52
N HIS A 255 6.34 -22.17 30.77
CA HIS A 255 5.96 -20.92 31.44
C HIS A 255 7.13 -19.94 31.64
N VAL A 256 8.37 -20.43 31.75
CA VAL A 256 9.53 -19.58 32.00
C VAL A 256 9.95 -18.88 30.71
N VAL A 257 10.10 -19.64 29.63
CA VAL A 257 10.45 -19.10 28.32
C VAL A 257 9.35 -18.17 27.81
N MET A 258 8.07 -18.57 27.92
CA MET A 258 6.98 -17.71 27.48
C MET A 258 6.87 -16.41 28.29
N ARG A 259 7.14 -16.43 29.59
CA ARG A 259 7.20 -15.20 30.39
C ARG A 259 8.31 -14.29 29.88
N HIS A 260 9.51 -14.82 29.65
CA HIS A 260 10.63 -14.05 29.12
C HIS A 260 10.32 -13.45 27.74
N ILE A 261 9.75 -14.25 26.82
CA ILE A 261 9.36 -13.78 25.48
C ILE A 261 8.32 -12.67 25.59
N VAL A 262 7.23 -12.87 26.33
CA VAL A 262 6.17 -11.86 26.47
C VAL A 262 6.69 -10.58 27.11
N ASP A 263 7.47 -10.70 28.18
CA ASP A 263 8.02 -9.56 28.90
C ASP A 263 8.99 -8.72 28.06
N THR A 264 9.67 -9.35 27.09
CA THR A 264 10.66 -8.69 26.23
C THR A 264 10.04 -8.14 24.96
N PHE A 265 9.15 -8.90 24.31
CA PHE A 265 8.69 -8.64 22.94
C PHE A 265 7.26 -8.10 22.85
N TYR A 266 6.37 -8.41 23.80
CA TYR A 266 4.92 -8.16 23.65
C TYR A 266 4.26 -7.36 24.77
N ALA A 267 5.01 -6.97 25.81
CA ALA A 267 4.47 -6.23 26.96
C ALA A 267 3.90 -4.86 26.57
N GLU A 268 4.51 -4.17 25.60
CA GLU A 268 4.08 -2.85 25.13
C GLU A 268 3.36 -2.91 23.77
N GLU A 269 3.65 -3.92 22.94
CA GLU A 269 3.13 -4.08 21.57
C GLU A 269 2.62 -5.52 21.34
N TRP A 270 1.41 -5.81 21.79
CA TRP A 270 0.80 -7.14 21.65
C TRP A 270 -0.06 -7.30 20.40
N VAL A 271 -0.29 -6.23 19.64
CA VAL A 271 -0.86 -6.28 18.29
C VAL A 271 0.27 -6.09 17.30
N VAL A 272 0.57 -7.14 16.52
CA VAL A 272 1.77 -7.23 15.70
C VAL A 272 1.37 -7.26 14.22
N HIS A 273 2.04 -6.44 13.42
CA HIS A 273 1.92 -6.48 11.97
C HIS A 273 2.91 -7.49 11.38
N LEU A 274 2.45 -8.33 10.46
CA LEU A 274 3.26 -9.36 9.84
C LEU A 274 3.65 -8.99 8.41
N HIS A 275 2.66 -8.80 7.52
CA HIS A 275 2.90 -8.51 6.11
C HIS A 275 1.68 -7.86 5.43
N MET A 276 1.86 -6.71 4.77
CA MET A 276 0.86 -6.03 3.91
C MET A 276 -0.61 -6.17 4.37
N GLY A 277 -0.87 -5.84 5.64
CA GLY A 277 -2.23 -5.87 6.21
C GLY A 277 -2.62 -7.17 6.93
N ILE A 278 -1.74 -8.17 6.99
CA ILE A 278 -1.89 -9.28 7.93
C ILE A 278 -1.46 -8.79 9.32
N VAL A 279 -2.40 -8.77 10.25
CA VAL A 279 -2.21 -8.30 11.63
C VAL A 279 -2.65 -9.39 12.59
N ILE A 280 -1.81 -9.68 13.59
CA ILE A 280 -2.08 -10.67 14.61
C ILE A 280 -2.15 -10.01 15.98
N ASN A 281 -3.25 -10.23 16.70
CA ASN A 281 -3.37 -9.85 18.10
C ASN A 281 -2.98 -11.06 18.95
N MET A 282 -1.91 -10.93 19.73
CA MET A 282 -1.37 -12.04 20.52
C MET A 282 -2.36 -12.52 21.60
N MET A 283 -3.24 -11.65 22.11
CA MET A 283 -4.29 -12.02 23.06
C MET A 283 -5.33 -12.96 22.45
N ASP A 284 -5.59 -12.83 21.15
CA ASP A 284 -6.50 -13.70 20.39
C ASP A 284 -5.76 -14.94 19.89
N ALA A 285 -4.52 -14.75 19.46
CA ALA A 285 -3.71 -15.80 18.86
C ALA A 285 -3.29 -16.87 19.87
N TRP A 286 -3.01 -16.45 21.11
CA TRP A 286 -2.51 -17.31 22.17
C TRP A 286 -3.53 -17.70 23.24
N ASP A 287 -4.83 -17.39 23.06
CA ASP A 287 -5.86 -17.60 24.09
C ASP A 287 -5.94 -19.06 24.60
N HIS A 288 -5.83 -20.02 23.68
CA HIS A 288 -5.91 -21.45 23.99
C HIS A 288 -4.60 -22.05 24.58
N TYR A 289 -3.51 -21.29 24.58
CA TYR A 289 -2.19 -21.76 24.99
C TYR A 289 -1.88 -21.33 26.42
N ARG A 290 -1.82 -22.29 27.35
CA ARG A 290 -1.79 -22.01 28.79
C ARG A 290 -0.58 -21.17 29.23
N ALA A 291 0.63 -21.53 28.84
CA ALA A 291 1.83 -20.80 29.24
C ALA A 291 1.88 -19.40 28.62
N ALA A 292 1.56 -19.28 27.34
CA ALA A 292 1.51 -18.02 26.61
C ALA A 292 0.42 -17.07 27.13
N ASN A 293 -0.82 -17.55 27.31
CA ASN A 293 -1.94 -16.75 27.82
C ASN A 293 -1.67 -16.29 29.26
N SER A 294 -1.12 -17.17 30.11
CA SER A 294 -0.74 -16.80 31.48
C SER A 294 0.33 -15.69 31.51
N ALA A 295 1.33 -15.75 30.63
CA ALA A 295 2.35 -14.71 30.49
C ALA A 295 1.75 -13.38 30.00
N LEU A 296 0.90 -13.41 28.97
CA LEU A 296 0.22 -12.23 28.44
C LEU A 296 -0.70 -11.55 29.47
N GLN A 297 -1.50 -12.33 30.20
CA GLN A 297 -2.39 -11.80 31.23
C GLN A 297 -1.62 -11.13 32.38
N HIS A 298 -0.43 -11.64 32.71
CA HIS A 298 0.44 -11.04 33.71
C HIS A 298 1.06 -9.72 33.21
N ALA A 299 1.57 -9.70 31.98
CA ALA A 299 2.23 -8.52 31.42
C ALA A 299 1.25 -7.39 31.07
N ILE A 300 0.05 -7.72 30.58
CA ILE A 300 -0.90 -6.75 29.98
C ILE A 300 -2.09 -6.54 30.91
N SER A 301 -1.90 -5.63 31.87
CA SER A 301 -2.96 -5.18 32.78
C SER A 301 -3.74 -3.99 32.22
N ALA A 302 -5.00 -3.81 32.66
CA ALA A 302 -5.81 -2.67 32.23
C ALA A 302 -5.19 -1.31 32.62
N GLN A 303 -4.45 -1.25 33.73
CA GLN A 303 -3.75 -0.04 34.17
C GLN A 303 -2.55 0.28 33.27
N ILE A 304 -1.78 -0.75 32.89
CA ILE A 304 -0.65 -0.59 31.96
C ILE A 304 -1.14 -0.09 30.61
N VAL A 305 -2.20 -0.71 30.06
CA VAL A 305 -2.79 -0.28 28.79
C VAL A 305 -3.26 1.18 28.88
N LYS A 306 -4.00 1.55 29.94
CA LYS A 306 -4.44 2.94 30.14
C LYS A 306 -3.29 3.95 30.17
N HIS A 307 -2.17 3.58 30.80
CA HIS A 307 -0.98 4.42 30.84
C HIS A 307 -0.31 4.51 29.46
N LEU A 308 -0.11 3.38 28.78
CA LEU A 308 0.51 3.34 27.45
C LEU A 308 -0.32 4.19 26.48
N THR A 309 -1.63 3.97 26.40
CA THR A 309 -2.53 4.75 25.57
C THR A 309 -2.44 6.24 25.87
N ALA A 310 -2.46 6.65 27.15
CA ALA A 310 -2.32 8.06 27.51
C ALA A 310 -0.98 8.66 27.04
N SER A 311 0.12 7.91 27.15
CA SER A 311 1.44 8.32 26.68
C SER A 311 1.47 8.51 25.16
N HIS A 312 0.96 7.54 24.40
CA HIS A 312 0.90 7.61 22.92
C HIS A 312 -0.01 8.76 22.45
N ILE A 313 -1.17 8.96 23.08
CA ILE A 313 -2.08 10.07 22.76
C ILE A 313 -1.41 11.42 23.04
N SER A 314 -0.75 11.57 24.19
CA SER A 314 -0.07 12.81 24.57
C SER A 314 1.03 13.16 23.57
N ALA A 315 1.83 12.17 23.17
CA ALA A 315 2.91 12.36 22.19
C ALA A 315 2.35 12.76 20.81
N LEU A 316 1.29 12.09 20.33
CA LEU A 316 0.65 12.43 19.06
C LEU A 316 0.04 13.84 19.07
N LYS A 317 -0.52 14.28 20.19
CA LYS A 317 -1.04 15.65 20.33
C LYS A 317 0.05 16.70 20.39
N ALA A 318 1.17 16.40 21.03
CA ALA A 318 2.31 17.30 21.12
C ALA A 318 3.07 17.45 19.78
N ALA A 319 2.99 16.44 18.90
CA ALA A 319 3.62 16.49 17.59
C ALA A 319 2.98 17.58 16.70
N SER A 320 3.69 18.69 16.51
CA SER A 320 3.33 19.75 15.56
C SER A 320 4.24 19.70 14.34
N PHE A 321 3.65 19.68 13.14
CA PHE A 321 4.41 19.67 11.89
C PHE A 321 4.50 21.08 11.32
N PRO A 322 5.69 21.52 10.88
CA PRO A 322 5.85 22.84 10.28
C PRO A 322 5.15 22.91 8.92
N HIS A 323 4.53 24.05 8.63
CA HIS A 323 3.87 24.32 7.33
C HIS A 323 4.83 24.94 6.30
N THR A 324 6.13 25.02 6.60
CA THR A 324 7.11 25.68 5.72
C THR A 324 7.33 24.89 4.43
N ALA A 325 7.11 25.56 3.30
CA ALA A 325 7.23 24.95 1.96
C ALA A 325 8.68 24.68 1.51
N LYS A 326 9.70 25.12 2.28
CA LYS A 326 11.12 24.92 1.98
C LYS A 326 11.84 24.51 3.26
N LEU A 327 12.22 23.24 3.34
CA LEU A 327 13.08 22.71 4.40
C LEU A 327 14.54 22.82 3.95
N SER A 328 15.40 23.34 4.82
CA SER A 328 16.86 23.28 4.65
C SER A 328 17.40 21.89 4.99
N VAL A 329 18.68 21.62 4.72
CA VAL A 329 19.32 20.35 5.13
C VAL A 329 19.33 20.20 6.65
N ALA A 330 19.52 21.30 7.38
CA ALA A 330 19.46 21.30 8.84
C ALA A 330 18.06 20.89 9.34
N ASP A 331 17.02 21.43 8.71
CA ASP A 331 15.64 21.07 9.01
C ASP A 331 15.35 19.59 8.72
N VAL A 332 15.90 19.04 7.63
CA VAL A 332 15.77 17.62 7.30
C VAL A 332 16.39 16.75 8.40
N ILE A 333 17.61 17.04 8.83
CA ILE A 333 18.24 16.28 9.91
C ILE A 333 17.47 16.43 11.23
N LEU A 334 16.98 17.63 11.55
CA LEU A 334 16.22 17.90 12.79
C LEU A 334 14.86 17.19 12.82
N PHE A 335 14.12 17.21 11.71
CA PHE A 335 12.76 16.65 11.64
C PHE A 335 12.73 15.13 11.43
N ALA A 336 13.89 14.48 11.24
CA ALA A 336 14.03 13.02 11.21
C ALA A 336 13.37 12.35 12.43
N ASP A 337 13.74 12.80 13.64
CA ASP A 337 13.24 12.25 14.89
C ASP A 337 11.74 12.51 15.07
N LEU A 338 11.27 13.69 14.68
CA LEU A 338 9.84 14.04 14.72
C LEU A 338 9.01 13.09 13.85
N ILE A 339 9.49 12.76 12.65
CA ILE A 339 8.81 11.83 11.72
C ILE A 339 8.83 10.41 12.28
N ALA A 340 9.97 9.94 12.75
CA ALA A 340 10.13 8.59 13.29
C ALA A 340 9.24 8.37 14.52
N THR A 341 9.30 9.28 15.50
CA THR A 341 8.51 9.20 16.73
C THR A 341 7.01 9.33 16.45
N SER A 342 6.60 10.26 15.57
CA SER A 342 5.19 10.41 15.20
C SER A 342 4.64 9.14 14.54
N ASN A 343 5.40 8.52 13.64
CA ASN A 343 5.01 7.27 12.99
C ASN A 343 4.92 6.10 13.97
N LYS A 344 5.87 5.99 14.92
CA LYS A 344 5.81 4.98 15.98
C LYS A 344 4.54 5.10 16.82
N HIS A 345 4.21 6.30 17.30
CA HIS A 345 3.01 6.48 18.10
C HIS A 345 1.72 6.30 17.27
N LEU A 346 1.73 6.71 16.00
CA LEU A 346 0.60 6.51 15.10
C LEU A 346 0.37 5.03 14.82
N GLN A 347 1.43 4.26 14.54
CA GLN A 347 1.38 2.82 14.36
C GLN A 347 0.77 2.13 15.59
N TRP A 348 1.28 2.46 16.78
CA TRP A 348 0.75 1.89 18.02
C TRP A 348 -0.74 2.19 18.19
N ALA A 349 -1.13 3.45 18.02
CA ALA A 349 -2.53 3.87 18.19
C ALA A 349 -3.45 3.20 17.16
N MET A 350 -3.07 3.13 15.89
CA MET A 350 -3.86 2.50 14.84
C MET A 350 -3.99 0.98 15.07
N LEU A 351 -2.90 0.30 15.40
CA LEU A 351 -2.91 -1.15 15.65
C LEU A 351 -3.82 -1.53 16.82
N HIS A 352 -3.71 -0.80 17.94
CA HIS A 352 -4.46 -1.11 19.16
C HIS A 352 -5.88 -0.54 19.18
N ALA A 353 -6.20 0.39 18.28
CA ALA A 353 -7.56 0.90 18.05
C ALA A 353 -8.31 0.17 16.92
N TYR A 354 -7.72 -0.87 16.33
CA TYR A 354 -8.35 -1.68 15.29
C TYR A 354 -8.99 -2.95 15.89
N LYS A 355 -10.26 -3.21 15.53
CA LYS A 355 -11.00 -4.39 15.98
C LYS A 355 -11.10 -5.40 14.85
N PRO A 356 -10.53 -6.60 14.97
CA PRO A 356 -10.81 -7.68 14.03
C PRO A 356 -12.25 -8.19 14.23
N GLU A 357 -12.82 -8.82 13.20
CA GLU A 357 -14.19 -9.37 13.24
C GLU A 357 -14.38 -10.42 14.35
N LYS A 358 -13.33 -11.21 14.61
CA LYS A 358 -13.30 -12.24 15.66
C LYS A 358 -12.23 -11.86 16.69
N CYS A 359 -12.65 -11.65 17.94
CA CYS A 359 -11.74 -11.42 19.07
C CYS A 359 -12.25 -12.11 20.34
N CYS A 360 -11.34 -12.54 21.20
CA CYS A 360 -11.63 -13.05 22.53
C CYS A 360 -12.13 -11.93 23.44
N LYS A 361 -12.80 -12.29 24.54
CA LYS A 361 -13.38 -11.31 25.49
C LYS A 361 -12.32 -10.33 26.02
N ARG A 362 -11.13 -10.84 26.32
CA ARG A 362 -10.04 -10.03 26.89
C ARG A 362 -9.49 -9.04 25.86
N SER A 363 -9.26 -9.49 24.63
CA SER A 363 -8.84 -8.64 23.51
C SER A 363 -9.84 -7.50 23.27
N GLY A 364 -11.14 -7.82 23.23
CA GLY A 364 -12.20 -6.83 23.12
C GLY A 364 -12.19 -5.79 24.26
N GLN A 365 -12.00 -6.22 25.52
CA GLN A 365 -11.88 -5.30 26.65
C GLN A 365 -10.70 -4.33 26.51
N LEU A 366 -9.53 -4.82 26.06
CA LEU A 366 -8.36 -3.97 25.88
C LEU A 366 -8.58 -2.95 24.75
N TYR A 367 -9.18 -3.40 23.64
CA TYR A 367 -9.61 -2.53 22.55
C TYR A 367 -10.57 -1.43 23.03
N ASP A 368 -11.57 -1.78 23.84
CA ASP A 368 -12.55 -0.82 24.36
C ASP A 368 -11.89 0.20 25.31
N ILE A 369 -10.91 -0.23 26.11
CA ILE A 369 -10.11 0.68 26.95
C ILE A 369 -9.35 1.69 26.09
N VAL A 370 -8.68 1.23 25.03
CA VAL A 370 -7.92 2.09 24.13
C VAL A 370 -8.84 3.10 23.44
N ASN A 371 -9.92 2.63 22.83
CA ASN A 371 -10.83 3.51 22.09
C ASN A 371 -11.59 4.47 22.99
N SER A 372 -12.05 4.04 24.16
CA SER A 372 -12.71 4.95 25.11
C SER A 372 -11.78 6.08 25.54
N GLN A 373 -10.47 5.81 25.72
CA GLN A 373 -9.50 6.86 26.01
C GLN A 373 -9.25 7.79 24.81
N ILE A 374 -9.07 7.25 23.61
CA ILE A 374 -8.91 8.05 22.38
C ILE A 374 -10.10 8.99 22.19
N SER A 375 -11.33 8.48 22.33
CA SER A 375 -12.55 9.28 22.25
C SER A 375 -12.64 10.31 23.38
N SER A 376 -12.32 9.93 24.63
CA SER A 376 -12.36 10.86 25.78
C SER A 376 -11.38 12.02 25.63
N CYS A 377 -10.25 11.77 24.96
CA CYS A 377 -9.24 12.77 24.64
C CYS A 377 -9.50 13.49 23.32
N SER A 378 -10.63 13.26 22.64
CA SER A 378 -10.98 13.89 21.36
C SER A 378 -9.85 13.83 20.32
N LEU A 379 -9.08 12.74 20.27
CA LEU A 379 -8.04 12.53 19.26
C LEU A 379 -8.67 11.93 18.00
N ASP A 380 -8.65 12.68 16.90
CA ASP A 380 -9.04 12.15 15.59
C ASP A 380 -7.83 11.49 14.91
N LEU A 381 -7.81 10.15 14.95
CA LEU A 381 -6.75 9.35 14.33
C LEU A 381 -6.68 9.55 12.80
N PHE A 382 -7.82 9.78 12.13
CA PHE A 382 -7.83 10.00 10.69
C PHE A 382 -7.19 11.34 10.35
N SER A 383 -7.57 12.41 11.04
CA SER A 383 -6.91 13.72 10.89
C SER A 383 -5.41 13.61 11.16
N LYS A 384 -5.00 12.89 12.21
CA LYS A 384 -3.58 12.76 12.52
C LYS A 384 -2.81 11.96 11.48
N LEU A 385 -3.40 10.90 10.93
CA LEU A 385 -2.84 10.16 9.80
C LEU A 385 -2.62 11.07 8.58
N LEU A 386 -3.59 11.93 8.27
CA LEU A 386 -3.48 12.88 7.16
C LEU A 386 -2.34 13.89 7.38
N GLU A 387 -2.25 14.47 8.58
CA GLU A 387 -1.18 15.42 8.94
C GLU A 387 0.22 14.79 8.80
N VAL A 388 0.41 13.61 9.42
CA VAL A 388 1.70 12.87 9.38
C VAL A 388 2.06 12.52 7.94
N SER A 389 1.10 11.99 7.17
CA SER A 389 1.34 11.57 5.79
C SER A 389 1.67 12.75 4.88
N ALA A 390 0.99 13.90 5.05
CA ALA A 390 1.23 15.10 4.25
C ALA A 390 2.62 15.68 4.51
N PHE A 391 3.01 15.78 5.79
CA PHE A 391 4.35 16.25 6.16
C PHE A 391 5.43 15.28 5.69
N GLU A 392 5.26 13.98 5.91
CA GLU A 392 6.21 12.95 5.49
C GLU A 392 6.43 12.97 3.97
N TYR A 393 5.36 13.13 3.18
CA TYR A 393 5.45 13.25 1.72
C TYR A 393 6.35 14.44 1.33
N SER A 394 6.06 15.62 1.87
CA SER A 394 6.83 16.84 1.58
C SER A 394 8.29 16.71 2.03
N TYR A 395 8.51 16.13 3.21
CA TYR A 395 9.84 15.92 3.77
C TYR A 395 10.68 14.98 2.88
N LYS A 396 10.14 13.84 2.47
CA LYS A 396 10.85 12.85 1.64
C LYS A 396 11.20 13.41 0.26
N GLU A 397 10.32 14.20 -0.34
CA GLU A 397 10.60 14.87 -1.61
C GLU A 397 11.78 15.85 -1.49
N VAL A 398 11.81 16.65 -0.42
CA VAL A 398 12.93 17.59 -0.17
C VAL A 398 14.22 16.82 0.12
N ALA A 399 14.18 15.80 0.97
CA ALA A 399 15.36 15.00 1.33
C ALA A 399 15.99 14.33 0.10
N ARG A 400 15.17 13.73 -0.79
CA ARG A 400 15.64 13.14 -2.05
C ARG A 400 16.20 14.19 -3.00
N SER A 401 15.54 15.34 -3.12
CA SER A 401 16.04 16.45 -3.95
C SER A 401 17.39 16.99 -3.47
N LEU A 402 17.58 17.11 -2.16
CA LEU A 402 18.85 17.53 -1.55
C LEU A 402 19.96 16.49 -1.76
N LEU A 403 19.64 15.20 -1.64
CA LEU A 403 20.60 14.12 -1.89
C LEU A 403 21.02 14.07 -3.37
N ASN A 404 20.08 14.15 -4.31
CA ASN A 404 20.36 14.15 -5.75
C ASN A 404 21.22 15.34 -6.19
N ASN A 405 21.08 16.48 -5.51
CA ASN A 405 21.86 17.70 -5.77
C ASN A 405 23.07 17.86 -4.82
N LYS A 406 23.40 16.86 -3.99
CA LYS A 406 24.40 16.93 -2.92
C LYS A 406 25.75 17.41 -3.43
N GLU A 407 26.32 16.76 -4.46
CA GLU A 407 27.62 17.15 -5.03
C GLU A 407 27.66 18.61 -5.49
N LYS A 408 26.62 19.04 -6.19
CA LYS A 408 26.52 20.42 -6.73
C LYS A 408 26.42 21.44 -5.59
N ASN A 409 25.61 21.16 -4.57
CA ASN A 409 25.42 22.06 -3.43
C ASN A 409 26.67 22.10 -2.54
N VAL A 410 27.30 20.96 -2.30
CA VAL A 410 28.56 20.85 -1.57
C VAL A 410 29.67 21.67 -2.25
N ARG A 411 29.81 21.55 -3.57
CA ARG A 411 30.83 22.31 -4.32
C ARG A 411 30.61 23.81 -4.17
N LYS A 412 29.37 24.28 -4.37
CA LYS A 412 29.03 25.70 -4.16
C LYS A 412 29.34 26.18 -2.75
N LEU A 413 28.98 25.40 -1.73
CA LEU A 413 29.26 25.75 -0.34
C LEU A 413 30.76 25.79 -0.05
N LYS A 414 31.54 24.87 -0.61
CA LYS A 414 33.01 24.91 -0.51
C LYS A 414 33.59 26.16 -1.17
N ASP A 415 33.15 26.47 -2.39
CA ASP A 415 33.59 27.67 -3.13
C ASP A 415 33.27 28.93 -2.32
N GLU A 416 32.04 29.04 -1.81
CA GLU A 416 31.61 30.17 -0.96
C GLU A 416 32.45 30.26 0.32
N VAL A 417 32.72 29.15 1.02
CA VAL A 417 33.59 29.17 2.21
C VAL A 417 35.01 29.62 1.86
N CYS A 418 35.56 29.12 0.75
CA CYS A 418 36.90 29.49 0.29
C CYS A 418 36.97 30.98 -0.09
N ASP A 419 35.93 31.54 -0.71
CA ASP A 419 35.83 32.97 -1.01
C ASP A 419 35.81 33.83 0.26
N HIS A 420 35.07 33.41 1.29
CA HIS A 420 35.02 34.11 2.57
C HIS A 420 36.37 34.04 3.30
N VAL A 421 37.02 32.87 3.31
CA VAL A 421 38.36 32.70 3.90
C VAL A 421 39.42 33.49 3.15
N THR A 422 39.32 33.57 1.81
CA THR A 422 40.20 34.38 0.97
C THR A 422 40.04 35.87 1.25
N GLN A 423 38.80 36.36 1.33
CA GLN A 423 38.52 37.75 1.70
C GLN A 423 39.11 38.10 3.07
N VAL A 424 39.00 37.20 4.06
CA VAL A 424 39.66 37.41 5.36
C VAL A 424 41.19 37.41 5.22
N ALA A 425 41.77 36.49 4.45
CA ALA A 425 43.22 36.41 4.24
C ALA A 425 43.79 37.66 3.55
N GLU A 426 43.06 38.25 2.59
CA GLU A 426 43.43 39.48 1.88
C GLU A 426 43.44 40.70 2.80
N LEU A 427 42.50 40.80 3.76
CA LEU A 427 42.46 41.89 4.73
C LEU A 427 43.73 41.97 5.60
N PHE A 428 44.46 40.87 5.77
CA PHE A 428 45.73 40.81 6.53
C PHE A 428 46.99 40.91 5.65
N ALA A 429 46.86 41.03 4.33
CA ALA A 429 47.98 41.10 3.39
C ALA A 429 48.73 42.45 3.46
N ASN A 430 47.99 43.54 3.71
CA ASN A 430 48.50 44.91 3.81
C ASN A 430 48.05 45.57 5.12
N GLU A 431 48.73 46.62 5.56
CA GLU A 431 48.24 47.42 6.70
C GLU A 431 47.05 48.28 6.26
N LEU A 432 45.92 48.12 6.95
CA LEU A 432 44.68 48.86 6.69
C LEU A 432 44.36 49.75 7.90
N PRO A 433 44.90 50.98 7.97
CA PRO A 433 44.80 51.84 9.14
C PRO A 433 43.37 52.29 9.46
N LEU A 434 42.50 52.43 8.46
CA LEU A 434 41.09 52.81 8.63
C LEU A 434 40.24 51.72 9.32
N GLN A 435 40.63 50.46 9.19
CA GLN A 435 39.94 49.30 9.77
C GLN A 435 40.66 48.73 11.00
N ARG A 436 41.73 49.38 11.47
CA ARG A 436 42.60 48.95 12.58
C ARG A 436 43.25 47.57 12.37
N ILE A 437 43.48 47.15 11.12
CA ILE A 437 44.06 45.84 10.80
C ILE A 437 45.56 45.98 10.56
N LYS A 438 46.37 45.25 11.33
CA LYS A 438 47.83 45.14 11.14
C LYS A 438 48.15 44.00 10.19
N LYS A 439 49.19 44.18 9.37
CA LYS A 439 49.70 43.14 8.49
C LYS A 439 50.15 41.91 9.31
N ASN A 440 49.66 40.72 8.95
CA ASN A 440 50.00 39.46 9.61
C ASN A 440 50.13 38.30 8.61
N GLU A 441 51.35 38.09 8.11
CA GLU A 441 51.63 37.03 7.12
C GLU A 441 51.49 35.60 7.69
N LYS A 442 51.62 35.42 9.02
CA LYS A 442 51.43 34.11 9.66
C LYS A 442 49.95 33.71 9.68
N LEU A 443 49.06 34.63 10.04
CA LEU A 443 47.61 34.40 10.00
C LEU A 443 47.13 34.17 8.57
N ARG A 444 47.66 34.94 7.61
CA ARG A 444 47.35 34.79 6.18
C ARG A 444 47.76 33.42 5.65
N SER A 445 48.99 32.97 5.92
CA SER A 445 49.46 31.64 5.47
C SER A 445 48.67 30.51 6.13
N TRP A 446 48.25 30.66 7.38
CA TRP A 446 47.36 29.71 8.05
C TRP A 446 45.96 29.66 7.42
N LEU A 447 45.35 30.81 7.09
CA LEU A 447 44.04 30.87 6.42
C LEU A 447 44.08 30.25 5.02
N LEU A 448 45.17 30.47 4.26
CA LEU A 448 45.37 29.83 2.95
C LEU A 448 45.58 28.31 3.07
N LEU A 449 46.24 27.84 4.13
CA LEU A 449 46.33 26.40 4.41
C LEU A 449 44.95 25.82 4.75
N LEU A 450 44.18 26.53 5.58
CA LEU A 450 42.82 26.15 5.96
C LEU A 450 41.91 26.04 4.72
N MET A 451 41.98 27.01 3.81
CA MET A 451 41.29 26.99 2.52
C MET A 451 41.62 25.74 1.72
N LYS A 452 42.92 25.41 1.58
CA LYS A 452 43.35 24.20 0.87
C LYS A 452 42.79 22.91 1.49
N THR A 453 42.76 22.81 2.82
CA THR A 453 42.11 21.68 3.49
C THR A 453 40.61 21.58 3.22
N ILE A 454 39.91 22.70 3.04
CA ILE A 454 38.47 22.72 2.72
C ILE A 454 38.23 22.32 1.26
N GLU A 455 39.08 22.78 0.33
CA GLU A 455 39.05 22.37 -1.07
C GLU A 455 39.21 20.84 -1.20
N GLU A 456 40.22 20.28 -0.51
CA GLU A 456 40.56 18.84 -0.53
C GLU A 456 39.61 17.96 0.30
N LEU A 457 38.69 18.54 1.09
CA LEU A 457 37.82 17.80 2.00
C LEU A 457 36.84 16.86 1.27
N ASP A 458 37.02 15.54 1.38
CA ASP A 458 36.04 14.60 0.84
C ASP A 458 34.85 14.42 1.80
N ILE A 459 33.66 14.88 1.39
CA ILE A 459 32.41 14.80 2.18
C ILE A 459 31.82 13.39 2.20
N PHE A 460 32.27 12.51 1.30
CA PHE A 460 31.83 11.11 1.28
C PHE A 460 32.62 10.22 2.24
N ASN A 461 33.70 10.74 2.84
CA ASN A 461 34.47 10.02 3.85
C ASN A 461 33.77 10.06 5.22
N ALA A 462 33.79 8.95 5.96
CA ALA A 462 33.19 8.83 7.29
C ALA A 462 33.78 9.84 8.29
N ASP A 463 35.06 10.20 8.13
CA ASP A 463 35.75 11.14 9.01
C ASP A 463 35.43 12.62 8.71
N ALA A 464 34.70 12.91 7.63
CA ALA A 464 34.47 14.29 7.15
C ALA A 464 33.80 15.18 8.19
N SER A 465 32.80 14.67 8.93
CA SER A 465 32.10 15.44 9.96
C SER A 465 33.04 15.82 11.12
N SER A 466 33.94 14.91 11.51
CA SER A 466 34.93 15.14 12.57
C SER A 466 35.95 16.22 12.15
N LEU A 467 36.41 16.17 10.89
CA LEU A 467 37.32 17.15 10.31
C LEU A 467 36.67 18.54 10.22
N ILE A 468 35.39 18.62 9.80
CA ILE A 468 34.65 19.88 9.79
C ILE A 468 34.51 20.45 11.21
N SER A 469 34.23 19.61 12.20
CA SER A 469 34.16 20.04 13.60
C SER A 469 35.50 20.57 14.11
N GLU A 470 36.62 19.92 13.74
CA GLU A 470 37.96 20.38 14.08
C GLU A 470 38.27 21.73 13.42
N LEU A 471 37.92 21.89 12.13
CA LEU A 471 38.10 23.16 11.41
C LEU A 471 37.30 24.30 12.05
N LYS A 472 36.06 24.04 12.48
CA LYS A 472 35.25 25.02 13.22
C LYS A 472 35.92 25.43 14.54
N ASN A 473 36.31 24.46 15.36
CA ASN A 473 36.97 24.71 16.65
C ASN A 473 38.29 25.49 16.48
N ARG A 474 39.08 25.16 15.44
CA ARG A 474 40.31 25.89 15.12
C ARG A 474 40.02 27.33 14.69
N LEU A 475 38.96 27.56 13.91
CA LEU A 475 38.55 28.90 13.50
C LEU A 475 38.12 29.75 14.70
N ASP A 476 37.36 29.17 15.64
CA ASP A 476 36.97 29.82 16.91
C ASP A 476 38.18 30.18 17.76
N GLN A 477 39.09 29.23 17.99
CA GLN A 477 40.31 29.47 18.79
C GLN A 477 41.18 30.58 18.20
N VAL A 478 41.35 30.61 16.88
CA VAL A 478 42.16 31.64 16.21
C VAL A 478 41.44 32.99 16.22
N SER A 479 40.11 33.01 16.15
CA SER A 479 39.31 34.22 16.31
C SER A 479 39.50 34.84 17.70
N ASP A 480 39.43 34.02 18.75
CA ASP A 480 39.56 34.46 20.14
C ASP A 480 40.99 34.89 20.48
N MET A 481 42.00 34.14 20.03
CA MET A 481 43.42 34.43 20.29
C MET A 481 43.90 35.76 19.69
N HIS A 482 43.29 36.19 18.59
CA HIS A 482 43.66 37.41 17.88
C HIS A 482 42.63 38.55 18.02
N ASP A 483 41.59 38.38 18.86
CA ASP A 483 40.46 39.31 19.03
C ASP A 483 39.86 39.77 17.68
N LEU A 484 39.70 38.82 16.75
CA LEU A 484 39.18 39.09 15.41
C LEU A 484 37.69 39.47 15.43
N SER A 485 37.00 39.11 16.51
CA SER A 485 35.65 39.55 16.87
C SER A 485 35.51 41.07 16.98
N GLY A 486 36.59 41.78 17.33
CA GLY A 486 36.59 43.24 17.42
C GLY A 486 36.49 43.96 16.06
N ILE A 487 36.75 43.27 14.94
CA ILE A 487 36.71 43.83 13.59
C ILE A 487 35.42 43.36 12.90
N VAL A 488 34.44 44.25 12.74
CA VAL A 488 33.11 43.93 12.20
C VAL A 488 33.16 43.18 10.86
N ALA A 489 34.01 43.63 9.93
CA ALA A 489 34.15 43.00 8.61
C ALA A 489 34.66 41.55 8.71
N VAL A 490 35.73 41.32 9.50
CA VAL A 490 36.32 39.99 9.69
C VAL A 490 35.36 39.07 10.45
N SER A 491 34.73 39.58 11.51
CA SER A 491 33.73 38.85 12.29
C SER A 491 32.56 38.38 11.43
N GLN A 492 32.06 39.23 10.51
CA GLN A 492 30.97 38.84 9.60
C GLN A 492 31.39 37.71 8.64
N TYR A 493 32.58 37.79 8.04
CA TYR A 493 33.07 36.74 7.14
C TYR A 493 33.34 35.42 7.88
N LEU A 494 33.89 35.48 9.10
CA LEU A 494 34.12 34.30 9.93
C LEU A 494 32.80 33.64 10.36
N GLN A 495 31.80 34.43 10.79
CA GLN A 495 30.49 33.90 11.15
C GLN A 495 29.79 33.25 9.96
N SER A 496 29.86 33.87 8.78
CA SER A 496 29.35 33.28 7.53
C SER A 496 30.05 31.96 7.20
N ALA A 497 31.39 31.91 7.30
CA ALA A 497 32.16 30.69 7.08
C ALA A 497 31.77 29.57 8.07
N GLN A 498 31.56 29.88 9.35
CA GLN A 498 31.10 28.91 10.35
C GLN A 498 29.69 28.38 10.07
N ASN A 499 28.76 29.24 9.63
CA ASN A 499 27.41 28.84 9.27
C ASN A 499 27.41 27.91 8.04
N LEU A 500 28.25 28.22 7.05
CA LEU A 500 28.43 27.39 5.86
C LEU A 500 29.09 26.04 6.21
N LEU A 501 30.13 26.02 7.05
CA LEU A 501 30.75 24.79 7.57
C LEU A 501 29.76 23.94 8.36
N THR A 502 28.88 24.56 9.14
CA THR A 502 27.80 23.85 9.85
C THR A 502 26.83 23.20 8.86
N THR A 503 26.47 23.92 7.80
CA THR A 503 25.63 23.37 6.71
C THR A 503 26.32 22.22 5.98
N LEU A 504 27.64 22.31 5.74
CA LEU A 504 28.45 21.22 5.18
C LEU A 504 28.45 19.98 6.09
N SER A 505 28.51 20.16 7.41
CA SER A 505 28.40 19.05 8.37
C SER A 505 27.04 18.32 8.23
N HIS A 506 25.94 19.05 8.08
CA HIS A 506 24.62 18.42 7.85
C HIS A 506 24.56 17.62 6.54
N TYR A 507 25.26 18.07 5.49
CA TYR A 507 25.39 17.28 4.25
C TYR A 507 26.21 16.00 4.44
N CYS A 508 27.14 15.94 5.41
CA CYS A 508 27.85 14.70 5.75
C CYS A 508 26.88 13.65 6.33
N MET A 509 25.91 14.09 7.13
CA MET A 509 24.89 13.22 7.74
C MET A 509 23.82 12.75 6.76
N LEU A 510 23.58 13.51 5.68
CA LEU A 510 22.60 13.16 4.66
C LEU A 510 23.22 12.21 3.61
N ASP A 511 22.98 10.92 3.75
CA ASP A 511 23.38 9.87 2.81
C ASP A 511 22.24 8.87 2.52
N GLU A 512 22.52 7.84 1.73
CA GLU A 512 21.53 6.79 1.44
C GLU A 512 21.16 5.98 2.68
N ALA A 513 22.11 5.77 3.61
CA ALA A 513 21.85 5.05 4.86
C ALA A 513 20.85 5.81 5.75
N PHE A 514 20.99 7.13 5.85
CA PHE A 514 20.05 8.02 6.53
C PHE A 514 18.64 7.89 5.94
N LEU A 515 18.51 7.92 4.61
CA LEU A 515 17.21 7.76 3.96
C LEU A 515 16.59 6.38 4.24
N LYS A 516 17.38 5.31 4.16
CA LYS A 516 16.91 3.94 4.48
C LYS A 516 16.38 3.83 5.90
N LYS A 517 17.08 4.41 6.87
CA LYS A 517 16.64 4.43 8.27
C LYS A 517 15.31 5.19 8.44
N ILE A 518 15.11 6.30 7.72
CA ILE A 518 13.81 7.00 7.69
C ILE A 518 12.73 6.14 7.02
N GLU A 519 13.04 5.42 5.94
CA GLU A 519 12.09 4.53 5.28
C GLU A 519 11.62 3.39 6.19
N SER A 520 12.52 2.78 6.98
CA SER A 520 12.16 1.81 8.02
C SER A 520 11.26 2.45 9.11
N ALA A 521 11.63 3.61 9.64
CA ALA A 521 10.85 4.30 10.68
C ALA A 521 9.46 4.78 10.23
N THR A 522 9.22 4.86 8.92
CA THR A 522 7.96 5.34 8.32
C THR A 522 7.11 4.22 7.73
N ASN A 523 7.42 2.97 8.05
CA ASN A 523 6.72 1.78 7.57
C ASN A 523 5.20 1.88 7.83
N PHE A 524 4.40 1.78 6.77
CA PHE A 524 2.94 1.84 6.83
C PHE A 524 2.27 0.53 6.34
N SER A 525 2.99 -0.59 6.36
CA SER A 525 2.48 -1.88 5.89
C SER A 525 1.24 -2.35 6.67
N TYR A 526 1.12 -1.98 7.94
CA TYR A 526 -0.07 -2.24 8.76
C TYR A 526 -1.32 -1.49 8.29
N GLY A 527 -1.13 -0.34 7.63
CA GLY A 527 -2.24 0.48 7.13
C GLY A 527 -3.09 -0.24 6.10
N TRP A 528 -2.57 -1.27 5.43
CA TRP A 528 -3.29 -2.06 4.42
C TRP A 528 -4.55 -2.76 4.95
N ALA A 529 -4.62 -3.07 6.24
CA ALA A 529 -5.80 -3.67 6.87
C ALA A 529 -6.84 -2.62 7.30
N MET A 530 -6.37 -1.42 7.63
CA MET A 530 -7.10 -0.43 8.39
C MET A 530 -7.60 0.72 7.53
N ILE A 531 -6.97 0.98 6.39
CA ILE A 531 -7.28 2.13 5.54
C ILE A 531 -8.73 2.11 5.04
N ASP A 532 -9.27 0.91 4.83
CA ASP A 532 -10.62 0.72 4.30
C ASP A 532 -11.71 1.19 5.29
N GLN A 533 -11.40 1.29 6.60
CA GLN A 533 -12.33 1.83 7.61
C GLN A 533 -12.61 3.34 7.43
N TRP A 534 -11.69 4.06 6.78
CA TRP A 534 -11.83 5.49 6.46
C TRP A 534 -12.16 5.73 4.99
N ALA A 535 -12.60 4.70 4.25
CA ALA A 535 -12.92 4.84 2.82
C ALA A 535 -13.96 5.93 2.54
N GLU A 536 -15.03 6.01 3.33
CA GLU A 536 -16.05 7.06 3.17
C GLU A 536 -15.53 8.45 3.55
N ASN A 537 -14.74 8.56 4.62
CA ASN A 537 -14.08 9.81 5.00
C ASN A 537 -13.17 10.31 3.88
N MET A 538 -12.35 9.43 3.29
CA MET A 538 -11.49 9.78 2.16
C MET A 538 -12.31 10.17 0.92
N LYS A 539 -13.40 9.47 0.59
CA LYS A 539 -14.29 9.84 -0.51
C LYS A 539 -14.85 11.26 -0.34
N SER A 540 -15.29 11.60 0.87
CA SER A 540 -15.76 12.95 1.18
C SER A 540 -14.65 14.01 1.11
N LEU A 541 -13.44 13.65 1.54
CA LEU A 541 -12.29 14.54 1.57
C LEU A 541 -11.75 14.83 0.17
N VAL A 542 -11.68 13.84 -0.74
CA VAL A 542 -11.18 14.02 -2.11
C VAL A 542 -11.99 15.08 -2.87
N ILE A 543 -13.30 15.19 -2.60
CA ILE A 543 -14.19 16.19 -3.20
C ILE A 543 -13.78 17.61 -2.79
N VAL A 544 -13.25 17.79 -1.58
CA VAL A 544 -12.85 19.09 -1.02
C VAL A 544 -11.37 19.38 -1.27
N ASN A 545 -10.48 18.46 -0.90
CA ASN A 545 -9.04 18.56 -1.06
C ASN A 545 -8.41 17.16 -1.26
N PRO A 546 -7.89 16.84 -2.46
CA PRO A 546 -7.32 15.53 -2.75
C PRO A 546 -5.87 15.34 -2.28
N LEU A 547 -5.16 16.41 -1.91
CA LEU A 547 -3.72 16.33 -1.57
C LEU A 547 -3.43 15.47 -0.33
N PRO A 548 -4.19 15.55 0.78
CA PRO A 548 -3.95 14.67 1.93
C PRO A 548 -4.18 13.19 1.60
N VAL A 549 -5.19 12.90 0.78
CA VAL A 549 -5.49 11.53 0.33
C VAL A 549 -4.35 11.00 -0.52
N ARG A 550 -3.82 11.81 -1.45
CA ARG A 550 -2.60 11.49 -2.20
C ARG A 550 -1.45 11.09 -1.30
N SER A 551 -1.17 11.89 -0.27
CA SER A 551 -0.06 11.64 0.65
C SER A 551 -0.20 10.31 1.39
N VAL A 552 -1.42 9.93 1.80
CA VAL A 552 -1.69 8.61 2.42
C VAL A 552 -1.42 7.46 1.46
N PHE A 553 -1.88 7.55 0.20
CA PHE A 553 -1.64 6.51 -0.79
C PHE A 553 -0.17 6.38 -1.19
N VAL A 554 0.58 7.49 -1.23
CA VAL A 554 2.04 7.46 -1.43
C VAL A 554 2.74 6.84 -0.22
N LYS A 555 2.32 7.17 1.01
CA LYS A 555 2.84 6.53 2.23
C LYS A 555 2.61 5.02 2.23
N MET A 556 1.43 4.58 1.82
CA MET A 556 1.10 3.17 1.63
C MET A 556 1.99 2.51 0.55
N ALA A 557 2.24 3.19 -0.56
CA ALA A 557 3.09 2.65 -1.62
C ALA A 557 4.57 2.54 -1.19
N ASN A 558 5.09 3.50 -0.43
CA ASN A 558 6.45 3.44 0.11
C ASN A 558 6.66 2.25 1.06
N SER A 559 5.60 1.74 1.71
CA SER A 559 5.72 0.56 2.59
C SER A 559 6.16 -0.70 1.86
N ILE A 560 5.96 -0.78 0.54
CA ILE A 560 6.38 -1.91 -0.31
C ILE A 560 7.91 -2.02 -0.37
N ASN A 561 8.63 -0.90 -0.31
CA ASN A 561 10.08 -0.85 -0.48
C ASN A 561 10.82 -1.74 0.52
N LEU A 562 10.38 -1.80 1.79
CA LEU A 562 11.02 -2.61 2.83
C LEU A 562 10.96 -4.11 2.51
N THR A 563 9.90 -4.57 1.84
CA THR A 563 9.82 -5.94 1.35
C THR A 563 10.73 -6.14 0.13
N LEU A 564 10.81 -5.15 -0.76
CA LEU A 564 11.64 -5.23 -1.97
C LEU A 564 13.14 -5.23 -1.64
N GLU A 565 13.57 -4.53 -0.59
CA GLU A 565 14.97 -4.52 -0.13
C GLU A 565 15.46 -5.89 0.34
N ARG A 566 14.54 -6.81 0.70
CA ARG A 566 14.88 -8.19 1.08
C ARG A 566 15.15 -9.09 -0.13
N LEU A 567 14.81 -8.62 -1.33
CA LEU A 567 14.96 -9.34 -2.59
C LEU A 567 16.23 -8.90 -3.33
N ASN A 568 16.85 -9.81 -4.06
CA ASN A 568 18.05 -9.55 -4.85
C ASN A 568 17.76 -9.61 -6.36
N THR A 569 16.82 -10.46 -6.79
CA THR A 569 16.51 -10.67 -8.20
C THR A 569 15.67 -9.52 -8.79
N PRO A 570 16.15 -8.77 -9.81
CA PRO A 570 15.48 -7.57 -10.33
C PRO A 570 14.12 -7.86 -10.98
N GLU A 571 13.99 -9.01 -11.67
CA GLU A 571 12.72 -9.42 -12.29
C GLU A 571 11.63 -9.70 -11.25
N ARG A 572 12.00 -10.33 -10.13
CA ARG A 572 11.11 -10.61 -9.00
C ARG A 572 10.72 -9.32 -8.29
N ILE A 573 11.69 -8.42 -8.04
CA ILE A 573 11.46 -7.08 -7.49
C ILE A 573 10.41 -6.32 -8.33
N SER A 574 10.61 -6.28 -9.65
CA SER A 574 9.69 -5.60 -10.57
C SER A 574 8.29 -6.21 -10.51
N SER A 575 8.19 -7.54 -10.56
CA SER A 575 6.91 -8.25 -10.56
C SER A 575 6.12 -8.05 -9.27
N ILE A 576 6.78 -8.19 -8.12
CA ILE A 576 6.17 -7.99 -6.79
C ILE A 576 5.77 -6.54 -6.58
N SER A 577 6.63 -5.59 -6.98
CA SER A 577 6.33 -4.16 -6.91
C SER A 577 5.09 -3.83 -7.74
N ILE A 578 5.03 -4.28 -9.00
CA ILE A 578 3.87 -4.03 -9.87
C ILE A 578 2.59 -4.64 -9.29
N CYS A 579 2.68 -5.84 -8.70
CA CYS A 579 1.53 -6.49 -8.06
C CYS A 579 0.91 -5.60 -6.97
N TYR A 580 1.70 -5.23 -5.95
CA TYR A 580 1.21 -4.42 -4.84
C TYR A 580 0.82 -3.01 -5.30
N SER A 581 1.57 -2.38 -6.20
CA SER A 581 1.23 -1.09 -6.79
C SER A 581 -0.15 -1.08 -7.45
N ARG A 582 -0.52 -2.15 -8.18
CA ARG A 582 -1.85 -2.28 -8.80
C ARG A 582 -2.97 -2.44 -7.77
N LEU A 583 -2.72 -3.13 -6.66
CA LEU A 583 -3.70 -3.23 -5.56
C LEU A 583 -3.96 -1.86 -4.90
N ILE A 584 -2.91 -1.06 -4.71
CA ILE A 584 -3.04 0.32 -4.22
C ILE A 584 -3.77 1.19 -5.23
N GLU A 585 -3.41 1.12 -6.52
CA GLU A 585 -4.10 1.85 -7.60
C GLU A 585 -5.59 1.52 -7.63
N ALA A 586 -5.96 0.24 -7.50
CA ALA A 586 -7.36 -0.19 -7.46
C ALA A 586 -8.13 0.42 -6.28
N ARG A 587 -7.50 0.52 -5.10
CA ARG A 587 -8.08 1.22 -3.94
C ARG A 587 -8.22 2.71 -4.19
N LEU A 588 -7.19 3.37 -4.72
CA LEU A 588 -7.23 4.79 -5.05
C LEU A 588 -8.35 5.08 -6.08
N ARG A 589 -8.48 4.25 -7.11
CA ARG A 589 -9.54 4.34 -8.13
C ARG A 589 -10.93 4.27 -7.49
N LYS A 590 -11.15 3.39 -6.50
CA LYS A 590 -12.42 3.30 -5.76
C LYS A 590 -12.75 4.58 -4.98
N ILE A 591 -11.74 5.24 -4.40
CA ILE A 591 -11.91 6.51 -3.68
C ILE A 591 -12.15 7.67 -4.65
N LEU A 592 -11.33 7.78 -5.70
CA LEU A 592 -11.44 8.86 -6.70
C LEU A 592 -12.78 8.81 -7.47
N GLN A 593 -13.41 7.64 -7.59
CA GLN A 593 -14.75 7.50 -8.20
C GLN A 593 -15.82 8.37 -7.52
N ALA A 594 -15.62 8.81 -6.27
CA ALA A 594 -16.52 9.75 -5.61
C ALA A 594 -16.65 11.09 -6.35
N VAL A 595 -15.59 11.55 -7.03
CA VAL A 595 -15.60 12.83 -7.76
C VAL A 595 -16.46 12.75 -9.03
N PRO A 596 -16.27 11.77 -9.95
CA PRO A 596 -17.21 11.54 -11.05
C PRO A 596 -18.67 11.38 -10.61
N ARG A 597 -18.93 10.63 -9.53
CA ARG A 597 -20.30 10.51 -8.98
C ARG A 597 -20.88 11.86 -8.60
N SER A 598 -20.10 12.67 -7.87
CA SER A 598 -20.53 14.03 -7.51
C SER A 598 -20.79 14.89 -8.75
N LEU A 599 -19.98 14.77 -9.80
CA LEU A 599 -20.20 15.48 -11.06
C LEU A 599 -21.52 15.09 -11.74
N PHE A 600 -21.86 13.80 -11.77
CA PHE A 600 -23.12 13.36 -12.34
C PHE A 600 -24.34 13.82 -11.51
N THR A 601 -24.23 13.92 -10.19
CA THR A 601 -25.30 14.56 -9.38
C THR A 601 -25.47 16.05 -9.68
N LEU A 602 -24.42 16.74 -10.12
CA LEU A 602 -24.50 18.13 -10.59
C LEU A 602 -25.03 18.20 -12.02
N LEU A 603 -24.71 17.21 -12.86
CA LEU A 603 -25.17 17.10 -14.25
C LEU A 603 -26.70 17.05 -14.31
N ASP A 604 -27.37 16.31 -13.43
CA ASP A 604 -28.83 16.27 -13.36
C ASP A 604 -29.44 17.67 -13.13
N LYS A 605 -28.81 18.45 -12.24
CA LYS A 605 -29.22 19.83 -11.97
C LYS A 605 -28.97 20.71 -13.20
N VAL A 606 -27.81 20.58 -13.84
CA VAL A 606 -27.49 21.29 -15.09
C VAL A 606 -28.50 20.96 -16.18
N ALA A 607 -28.87 19.70 -16.36
CA ALA A 607 -29.83 19.27 -17.36
C ALA A 607 -31.18 19.99 -17.19
N SER A 608 -31.67 20.11 -15.95
CA SER A 608 -32.89 20.86 -15.64
C SER A 608 -32.77 22.37 -15.90
N LEU A 609 -31.58 22.94 -15.69
CA LEU A 609 -31.29 24.37 -15.81
C LEU A 609 -30.86 24.79 -17.21
N LEU A 610 -30.64 23.87 -18.16
CA LEU A 610 -30.29 24.18 -19.55
C LEU A 610 -31.52 24.29 -20.47
N SER A 611 -32.67 23.73 -20.10
CA SER A 611 -33.90 23.79 -20.90
C SER A 611 -34.35 25.25 -21.11
N PRO A 612 -34.43 25.77 -22.36
CA PRO A 612 -34.71 27.19 -22.59
C PRO A 612 -36.09 27.58 -22.04
N PRO A 613 -36.26 28.79 -21.48
CA PRO A 613 -37.60 29.32 -21.22
C PRO A 613 -38.34 29.44 -22.55
N GLN A 614 -39.60 29.02 -22.60
CA GLN A 614 -40.39 28.95 -23.84
C GLN A 614 -40.49 30.32 -24.54
N GLY A 615 -40.19 30.36 -25.85
CA GLY A 615 -40.56 31.44 -26.78
C GLY A 615 -39.40 32.32 -27.27
N CYS A 616 -39.08 32.25 -28.57
CA CYS A 616 -38.05 33.08 -29.23
C CYS A 616 -38.48 34.54 -29.55
N SER A 617 -39.60 35.03 -29.00
CA SER A 617 -40.01 36.43 -29.14
C SER A 617 -40.21 37.06 -27.76
N ILE A 618 -39.36 38.04 -27.42
CA ILE A 618 -39.39 38.70 -26.12
C ILE A 618 -39.89 40.12 -26.34
N ASN A 619 -40.99 40.50 -25.68
CA ASN A 619 -41.42 41.90 -25.66
C ASN A 619 -40.41 42.73 -24.86
N LYS A 620 -40.17 43.99 -25.24
CA LYS A 620 -39.23 44.90 -24.54
C LYS A 620 -39.53 45.06 -23.03
N THR A 621 -40.79 44.85 -22.62
CA THR A 621 -41.24 44.90 -21.22
C THR A 621 -40.81 43.69 -20.40
N ASP A 622 -40.57 42.55 -21.05
CA ASP A 622 -40.37 41.24 -20.40
C ASP A 622 -38.88 40.87 -20.33
N VAL A 623 -37.99 41.75 -20.80
CA VAL A 623 -36.53 41.56 -20.86
C VAL A 623 -35.93 41.26 -19.49
N ARG A 624 -36.45 41.84 -18.40
CA ARG A 624 -36.00 41.54 -17.03
C ARG A 624 -36.40 40.14 -16.57
N GLN A 625 -37.57 39.65 -16.98
CA GLN A 625 -38.02 38.29 -16.67
C GLN A 625 -37.26 37.26 -17.53
N PHE A 626 -36.94 37.60 -18.79
CA PHE A 626 -36.08 36.79 -19.65
C PHE A 626 -34.62 36.73 -19.19
N ALA A 627 -34.16 37.74 -18.44
CA ALA A 627 -32.82 37.74 -17.87
C ALA A 627 -32.60 36.61 -16.85
N ASP A 628 -33.68 36.13 -16.19
CA ASP A 628 -33.72 34.97 -15.28
C ASP A 628 -32.45 34.85 -14.41
N SER A 629 -32.20 35.91 -13.63
CA SER A 629 -30.94 36.08 -12.88
C SER A 629 -30.73 34.99 -11.84
N GLU A 630 -31.80 34.46 -11.26
CA GLU A 630 -31.74 33.40 -10.25
C GLU A 630 -31.28 32.08 -10.87
N ARG A 631 -31.91 31.65 -11.98
CA ARG A 631 -31.47 30.46 -12.73
C ARG A 631 -30.02 30.58 -13.19
N ARG A 632 -29.62 31.74 -13.72
CA ARG A 632 -28.23 31.96 -14.18
C ARG A 632 -27.23 31.94 -13.03
N LEU A 633 -27.60 32.47 -11.87
CA LEU A 633 -26.77 32.39 -10.66
C LEU A 633 -26.61 30.93 -10.20
N GLN A 634 -27.69 30.16 -10.18
CA GLN A 634 -27.64 28.73 -9.86
C GLN A 634 -26.76 27.95 -10.84
N LEU A 635 -26.91 28.20 -12.15
CA LEU A 635 -26.06 27.60 -13.17
C LEU A 635 -24.58 27.98 -12.97
N ALA A 636 -24.28 29.26 -12.74
CA ALA A 636 -22.92 29.72 -12.49
C ALA A 636 -22.30 29.08 -11.24
N ALA A 637 -23.07 28.93 -10.16
CA ALA A 637 -22.62 28.27 -8.93
C ALA A 637 -22.32 26.79 -9.15
N ILE A 638 -23.16 26.08 -9.91
CA ILE A 638 -22.94 24.67 -10.26
C ILE A 638 -21.72 24.53 -11.18
N THR A 639 -21.58 25.39 -12.19
CA THR A 639 -20.42 25.39 -13.09
C THR A 639 -19.12 25.66 -12.33
N HIS A 640 -19.14 26.60 -11.38
CA HIS A 640 -17.99 26.82 -10.49
C HIS A 640 -17.65 25.56 -9.69
N ALA A 641 -18.65 24.87 -9.11
CA ALA A 641 -18.43 23.63 -8.39
C ALA A 641 -17.82 22.52 -9.29
N VAL A 642 -18.30 22.38 -10.53
CA VAL A 642 -17.76 21.44 -11.52
C VAL A 642 -16.28 21.74 -11.81
N SER A 643 -15.93 23.00 -12.06
CA SER A 643 -14.54 23.39 -12.33
C SER A 643 -13.64 23.21 -11.10
N MET A 644 -14.13 23.46 -9.88
CA MET A 644 -13.38 23.22 -8.65
C MET A 644 -13.05 21.74 -8.44
N LEU A 645 -14.01 20.83 -8.71
CA LEU A 645 -13.78 19.38 -8.62
C LEU A 645 -12.71 18.91 -9.62
N SER A 646 -12.78 19.38 -10.87
CA SER A 646 -11.78 19.07 -11.90
C SER A 646 -10.38 19.60 -11.55
N SER A 647 -10.32 20.87 -11.12
CA SER A 647 -9.09 21.52 -10.70
C SER A 647 -8.45 20.77 -9.52
N GLY A 648 -9.26 20.36 -8.53
CA GLY A 648 -8.81 19.54 -7.41
C GLY A 648 -8.08 18.28 -7.87
N ILE A 649 -8.68 17.47 -8.73
CA ILE A 649 -8.02 16.27 -9.27
C ILE A 649 -6.72 16.62 -10.03
N SER A 650 -6.74 17.68 -10.84
CA SER A 650 -5.56 18.12 -11.58
C SER A 650 -4.40 18.54 -10.65
N THR A 651 -4.70 19.14 -9.50
CA THR A 651 -3.68 19.51 -8.49
C THR A 651 -3.03 18.31 -7.81
N MET A 652 -3.66 17.13 -7.85
CA MET A 652 -3.09 15.90 -7.31
C MET A 652 -1.80 15.49 -8.02
N GLN A 653 -1.62 15.90 -9.29
CA GLN A 653 -0.43 15.65 -10.12
C GLN A 653 -0.08 14.15 -10.29
N LEU A 654 0.84 13.85 -11.22
CA LEU A 654 1.32 12.48 -11.44
C LEU A 654 1.96 11.95 -10.14
N THR A 655 1.51 10.78 -9.68
CA THR A 655 1.97 10.18 -8.43
C THR A 655 2.64 8.85 -8.70
N SER A 656 3.80 8.61 -8.08
CA SER A 656 4.43 7.29 -8.09
C SER A 656 3.83 6.47 -6.95
N LEU A 657 3.06 5.45 -7.28
CA LEU A 657 2.60 4.43 -6.34
C LEU A 657 3.53 3.23 -6.50
N GLY A 658 4.65 3.24 -5.79
CA GLY A 658 5.70 2.23 -5.94
C GLY A 658 6.33 2.34 -7.33
N SER A 659 6.35 1.24 -8.08
CA SER A 659 6.86 1.21 -9.46
C SER A 659 5.88 1.76 -10.50
N LEU A 660 4.61 1.99 -10.14
CA LEU A 660 3.59 2.46 -11.07
C LEU A 660 3.46 3.99 -11.02
N ARG A 661 3.55 4.64 -12.18
CA ARG A 661 3.19 6.05 -12.33
C ARG A 661 1.71 6.16 -12.64
N VAL A 662 0.96 6.74 -11.71
CA VAL A 662 -0.48 6.93 -11.82
C VAL A 662 -0.76 8.39 -12.14
N ASP A 663 -1.52 8.61 -13.21
CA ASP A 663 -2.08 9.92 -13.55
C ASP A 663 -3.53 10.00 -13.05
N PRO A 664 -3.80 10.80 -12.01
CA PRO A 664 -5.15 11.00 -11.49
C PRO A 664 -6.13 11.50 -12.56
N SER A 665 -5.65 12.22 -13.57
CA SER A 665 -6.48 12.74 -14.68
C SER A 665 -7.03 11.61 -15.54
N ASN A 666 -6.22 10.58 -15.80
CA ASN A 666 -6.66 9.39 -16.55
C ASN A 666 -7.65 8.55 -15.73
N LEU A 667 -7.39 8.38 -14.42
CA LEU A 667 -8.33 7.69 -13.52
C LEU A 667 -9.67 8.42 -13.42
N PHE A 668 -9.63 9.75 -13.42
CA PHE A 668 -10.80 10.60 -13.40
C PHE A 668 -11.60 10.50 -14.70
N LEU A 669 -10.92 10.51 -15.86
CA LEU A 669 -11.56 10.32 -17.16
C LEU A 669 -12.20 8.92 -17.26
N ASP A 670 -11.51 7.87 -16.83
CA ASP A 670 -12.08 6.52 -16.69
C ASP A 670 -13.34 6.52 -15.80
N GLY A 671 -13.30 7.25 -14.69
CA GLY A 671 -14.43 7.39 -13.78
C GLY A 671 -15.62 8.12 -14.39
N ILE A 672 -15.39 9.18 -15.18
CA ILE A 672 -16.44 9.87 -15.96
C ILE A 672 -17.07 8.92 -16.98
N ARG A 673 -16.25 8.16 -17.71
CA ARG A 673 -16.74 7.15 -18.68
C ARG A 673 -17.61 6.10 -18.00
N LYS A 674 -17.21 5.64 -16.81
CA LYS A 674 -17.96 4.67 -16.02
C LYS A 674 -19.34 5.18 -15.60
N GLU A 675 -19.42 6.40 -15.07
CA GLU A 675 -20.72 6.99 -14.68
C GLU A 675 -21.59 7.26 -15.93
N LEU A 676 -20.99 7.75 -17.03
CA LEU A 676 -21.72 7.96 -18.29
C LEU A 676 -22.38 6.69 -18.81
N VAL A 677 -21.62 5.59 -18.88
CA VAL A 677 -22.12 4.31 -19.35
C VAL A 677 -23.22 3.76 -18.46
N THR A 678 -23.07 3.94 -17.14
CA THR A 678 -24.09 3.56 -16.16
C THR A 678 -25.38 4.33 -16.41
N GLU A 679 -25.29 5.64 -16.63
CA GLU A 679 -26.45 6.51 -16.89
C GLU A 679 -27.13 6.22 -18.23
N ILE A 680 -26.35 5.94 -19.28
CA ILE A 680 -26.87 5.49 -20.59
C ILE A 680 -27.65 4.19 -20.43
N CYS A 681 -27.07 3.19 -19.74
CA CYS A 681 -27.71 1.90 -19.53
C CYS A 681 -28.99 2.03 -18.66
N ALA A 682 -28.95 2.87 -17.62
CA ALA A 682 -30.11 3.15 -16.77
C ALA A 682 -31.24 3.85 -17.56
N THR A 683 -30.89 4.85 -18.38
CA THR A 683 -31.83 5.56 -19.26
C THR A 683 -32.48 4.59 -20.25
N LEU A 684 -31.68 3.76 -20.94
CA LEU A 684 -32.19 2.73 -21.85
C LEU A 684 -33.16 1.79 -21.12
N ARG A 685 -32.76 1.24 -19.97
CA ARG A 685 -33.59 0.31 -19.20
C ARG A 685 -34.92 0.94 -18.77
N SER A 686 -34.88 2.18 -18.24
CA SER A 686 -36.07 2.87 -17.75
C SER A 686 -37.09 3.13 -18.85
N GLN A 687 -36.65 3.55 -20.03
CA GLN A 687 -37.55 3.83 -21.14
C GLN A 687 -38.04 2.57 -21.82
N LEU A 688 -37.16 1.58 -21.98
CA LEU A 688 -37.51 0.31 -22.60
C LEU A 688 -38.42 -0.53 -21.70
N ALA A 689 -38.57 -0.20 -20.41
CA ALA A 689 -39.59 -0.75 -19.52
C ALA A 689 -40.99 -0.16 -19.71
N SER A 690 -41.15 0.96 -20.41
CA SER A 690 -42.43 1.69 -20.51
C SER A 690 -43.40 1.11 -21.55
N ASP A 691 -44.69 1.05 -21.26
CA ASP A 691 -45.74 0.53 -22.18
C ASP A 691 -46.24 1.55 -23.21
N LEU A 692 -45.44 2.57 -23.51
CA LEU A 692 -45.77 3.59 -24.51
C LEU A 692 -45.83 3.01 -25.93
N LEU A 693 -46.68 3.59 -26.77
CA LEU A 693 -46.69 3.36 -28.23
C LEU A 693 -45.31 3.70 -28.82
N LEU A 694 -44.95 3.03 -29.93
CA LEU A 694 -43.59 3.11 -30.51
C LEU A 694 -43.16 4.56 -30.81
N ASP A 695 -44.04 5.38 -31.39
CA ASP A 695 -43.72 6.77 -31.74
C ASP A 695 -43.47 7.65 -30.51
N ASP A 696 -44.38 7.61 -29.52
CA ASP A 696 -44.26 8.35 -28.28
C ASP A 696 -43.01 7.91 -27.48
N PHE A 697 -42.74 6.62 -27.49
CA PHE A 697 -41.54 6.04 -26.93
C PHE A 697 -40.27 6.58 -27.59
N LEU A 698 -40.19 6.57 -28.93
CA LEU A 698 -39.01 7.04 -29.68
C LEU A 698 -38.79 8.54 -29.48
N ILE A 699 -39.86 9.35 -29.46
CA ILE A 699 -39.77 10.79 -29.19
C ILE A 699 -39.23 11.04 -27.77
N LYS A 700 -39.76 10.31 -26.78
CA LYS A 700 -39.31 10.44 -25.39
C LYS A 700 -37.85 10.03 -25.21
N LEU A 701 -37.44 8.92 -25.83
CA LEU A 701 -36.06 8.45 -25.82
C LEU A 701 -35.12 9.47 -26.47
N LYS A 702 -35.46 9.98 -27.66
CA LYS A 702 -34.70 11.03 -28.35
C LYS A 702 -34.52 12.26 -27.47
N ASN A 703 -35.59 12.73 -26.85
CA ASN A 703 -35.55 13.92 -26.00
C ASN A 703 -34.65 13.69 -24.79
N GLN A 704 -34.77 12.57 -24.08
CA GLN A 704 -33.93 12.28 -22.92
C GLN A 704 -32.45 12.18 -23.27
N PHE A 705 -32.10 11.46 -24.34
CA PHE A 705 -30.72 11.37 -24.81
C PHE A 705 -30.18 12.73 -25.27
N ALA A 706 -31.01 13.58 -25.89
CA ALA A 706 -30.62 14.93 -26.26
C ALA A 706 -30.33 15.81 -25.02
N HIS A 707 -31.17 15.74 -23.98
CA HIS A 707 -30.96 16.46 -22.72
C HIS A 707 -29.70 15.98 -22.00
N LEU A 708 -29.54 14.67 -21.83
CA LEU A 708 -28.37 14.07 -21.17
C LEU A 708 -27.09 14.41 -21.93
N ARG A 709 -27.09 14.30 -23.26
CA ARG A 709 -25.96 14.68 -24.11
C ARG A 709 -25.62 16.17 -23.95
N GLY A 710 -26.63 17.04 -23.99
CA GLY A 710 -26.43 18.48 -23.85
C GLY A 710 -25.79 18.86 -22.52
N ALA A 711 -26.31 18.32 -21.41
CA ALA A 711 -25.76 18.54 -20.08
C ALA A 711 -24.35 17.96 -19.90
N PHE A 712 -24.11 16.76 -20.45
CA PHE A 712 -22.80 16.11 -20.41
C PHE A 712 -21.73 16.90 -21.18
N VAL A 713 -22.04 17.35 -22.40
CA VAL A 713 -21.11 18.15 -23.21
C VAL A 713 -20.82 19.48 -22.50
N TYR A 714 -21.84 20.16 -21.98
CA TYR A 714 -21.68 21.38 -21.20
C TYR A 714 -20.73 21.18 -20.00
N MET A 715 -20.96 20.12 -19.22
CA MET A 715 -20.09 19.78 -18.09
C MET A 715 -18.64 19.53 -18.53
N CYS A 716 -18.43 18.78 -19.62
CA CYS A 716 -17.10 18.44 -20.12
C CYS A 716 -16.32 19.66 -20.63
N GLU A 717 -17.00 20.64 -21.23
CA GLU A 717 -16.38 21.92 -21.65
C GLU A 717 -15.75 22.65 -20.46
N HIS A 718 -16.40 22.61 -19.29
CA HIS A 718 -15.89 23.22 -18.06
C HIS A 718 -14.82 22.42 -17.31
N ILE A 719 -14.50 21.22 -17.80
CA ILE A 719 -13.48 20.31 -17.27
C ILE A 719 -12.31 20.18 -18.28
N ALA A 720 -12.37 20.84 -19.44
CA ALA A 720 -11.41 20.73 -20.54
C ALA A 720 -11.29 19.32 -21.14
N ILE A 721 -12.41 18.60 -21.22
CA ILE A 721 -12.51 17.26 -21.83
C ILE A 721 -13.41 17.34 -23.07
N ASN A 722 -13.07 16.60 -24.13
CA ASN A 722 -13.93 16.50 -25.31
C ASN A 722 -15.12 15.56 -25.06
N GLY A 723 -16.18 16.09 -24.45
CA GLY A 723 -17.38 15.34 -24.11
C GLY A 723 -18.13 14.76 -25.32
N ALA A 724 -18.09 15.42 -26.48
CA ALA A 724 -18.78 14.94 -27.68
C ALA A 724 -18.17 13.63 -28.22
N VAL A 725 -16.83 13.53 -28.20
CA VAL A 725 -16.12 12.31 -28.62
C VAL A 725 -16.35 11.18 -27.63
N ILE A 726 -16.26 11.46 -26.32
CA ILE A 726 -16.51 10.46 -25.27
C ILE A 726 -17.93 9.92 -25.38
N TRP A 727 -18.91 10.81 -25.52
CA TRP A 727 -20.31 10.41 -25.70
C TRP A 727 -20.50 9.44 -26.87
N HIS A 728 -19.95 9.78 -28.04
CA HIS A 728 -20.09 8.94 -29.23
C HIS A 728 -19.44 7.57 -29.05
N ASN A 729 -18.21 7.54 -28.54
CA ASN A 729 -17.44 6.31 -28.34
C ASN A 729 -18.13 5.40 -27.31
N GLU A 730 -18.57 5.95 -26.18
CA GLU A 730 -19.21 5.15 -25.12
C GLU A 730 -20.60 4.66 -25.54
N LEU A 731 -21.39 5.46 -26.25
CA LEU A 731 -22.67 5.01 -26.78
C LEU A 731 -22.50 3.87 -27.79
N ALA A 732 -21.53 4.00 -28.72
CA ALA A 732 -21.21 2.93 -29.66
C ALA A 732 -20.73 1.66 -28.95
N ARG A 733 -19.91 1.81 -27.90
CA ARG A 733 -19.41 0.69 -27.08
C ARG A 733 -20.53 -0.04 -26.35
N VAL A 734 -21.47 0.70 -25.75
CA VAL A 734 -22.64 0.12 -25.06
C VAL A 734 -23.53 -0.65 -26.04
N ILE A 735 -23.83 -0.06 -27.21
CA ILE A 735 -24.63 -0.73 -28.24
C ILE A 735 -23.93 -2.00 -28.75
N GLY A 736 -22.63 -1.91 -29.03
CA GLY A 736 -21.82 -3.05 -29.47
C GLY A 736 -21.82 -4.20 -28.46
N TYR A 737 -21.64 -3.90 -27.17
CA TYR A 737 -21.71 -4.90 -26.10
C TYR A 737 -23.09 -5.57 -26.00
N MET A 738 -24.17 -4.78 -26.11
CA MET A 738 -25.52 -5.34 -26.08
C MET A 738 -25.78 -6.25 -27.28
N ILE A 739 -25.31 -5.88 -28.49
CA ILE A 739 -25.41 -6.74 -29.67
C ILE A 739 -24.61 -8.03 -29.48
N GLU A 740 -23.38 -7.96 -28.98
CA GLU A 740 -22.54 -9.13 -28.70
C GLU A 740 -23.22 -10.10 -27.72
N LYS A 741 -23.86 -9.57 -26.66
CA LYS A 741 -24.63 -10.39 -25.70
C LYS A 741 -25.83 -11.08 -26.34
N GLU A 742 -26.52 -10.45 -27.28
CA GLU A 742 -27.59 -11.10 -28.05
C GLU A 742 -27.03 -12.15 -29.02
N CYS A 743 -25.90 -11.88 -29.66
CA CYS A 743 -25.23 -12.82 -30.55
C CYS A 743 -24.72 -14.08 -29.82
N ASN A 744 -24.35 -13.97 -28.55
CA ASN A 744 -23.92 -15.10 -27.73
C ASN A 744 -24.99 -16.21 -27.64
N ALA A 745 -26.28 -15.91 -27.82
CA ALA A 745 -27.33 -16.93 -27.87
C ALA A 745 -27.22 -17.87 -29.08
N PHE A 746 -26.46 -17.47 -30.12
CA PHE A 746 -26.28 -18.23 -31.36
C PHE A 746 -24.89 -18.87 -31.47
N LEU A 747 -24.01 -18.67 -30.49
CA LEU A 747 -22.65 -19.22 -30.48
C LEU A 747 -22.59 -20.49 -29.62
N GLN A 748 -21.83 -21.49 -30.09
CA GLN A 748 -21.50 -22.68 -29.29
C GLN A 748 -20.61 -22.33 -28.09
N HIS A 749 -19.69 -21.38 -28.28
CA HIS A 749 -18.84 -20.82 -27.22
C HIS A 749 -19.16 -19.34 -27.07
N PRO A 750 -19.97 -18.94 -26.07
CA PRO A 750 -20.33 -17.56 -25.86
C PRO A 750 -19.09 -16.75 -25.44
N ILE A 751 -18.95 -15.55 -26.00
CA ILE A 751 -17.88 -14.63 -25.64
C ILE A 751 -18.08 -14.22 -24.18
N THR A 752 -17.08 -14.52 -23.35
CA THR A 752 -17.12 -14.15 -21.92
C THR A 752 -16.89 -12.66 -21.73
N GLU A 753 -17.24 -12.13 -20.56
CA GLU A 753 -17.08 -10.69 -20.28
C GLU A 753 -15.61 -10.24 -20.26
N GLU A 754 -14.69 -11.14 -19.93
CA GLU A 754 -13.25 -10.85 -19.98
C GLU A 754 -12.70 -10.80 -21.41
N GLU A 755 -13.35 -11.48 -22.35
CA GLU A 755 -12.95 -11.58 -23.75
C GLU A 755 -13.65 -10.56 -24.65
N SER A 756 -14.77 -10.01 -24.18
CA SER A 756 -15.53 -8.97 -24.88
C SER A 756 -14.64 -7.78 -25.24
N LEU A 757 -14.62 -7.43 -26.53
CA LEU A 757 -13.89 -6.27 -27.04
C LEU A 757 -14.48 -4.95 -26.54
N TYR A 758 -15.75 -4.96 -26.13
CA TYR A 758 -16.47 -3.78 -25.64
C TYR A 758 -16.35 -3.60 -24.13
N GLN A 759 -16.00 -4.66 -23.39
CA GLN A 759 -15.85 -4.57 -21.95
C GLN A 759 -14.50 -3.95 -21.58
N SER A 760 -14.54 -2.96 -20.68
CA SER A 760 -13.33 -2.31 -20.18
C SER A 760 -13.19 -2.57 -18.69
N ARG A 761 -11.97 -2.93 -18.25
CA ARG A 761 -11.64 -3.05 -16.83
C ARG A 761 -11.77 -1.72 -16.08
N SER A 762 -11.51 -0.60 -16.75
CA SER A 762 -11.56 0.72 -16.12
C SER A 762 -12.97 1.31 -16.06
N ALA A 763 -13.77 1.09 -17.10
CA ALA A 763 -15.14 1.55 -17.24
C ALA A 763 -16.05 0.40 -17.69
N PRO A 764 -16.38 -0.55 -16.78
CA PRO A 764 -17.19 -1.70 -17.13
C PRO A 764 -18.61 -1.26 -17.49
N ILE A 765 -19.17 -1.88 -18.52
CA ILE A 765 -20.58 -1.75 -18.87
C ILE A 765 -21.37 -2.61 -17.89
N PRO A 766 -22.38 -2.07 -17.20
CA PRO A 766 -23.15 -2.84 -16.24
C PRO A 766 -23.97 -3.92 -16.95
N ASN A 767 -24.00 -5.11 -16.36
CA ASN A 767 -24.89 -6.17 -16.82
C ASN A 767 -26.33 -5.81 -16.48
N ILE A 768 -27.15 -5.66 -17.51
CA ILE A 768 -28.57 -5.40 -17.37
C ILE A 768 -29.27 -6.75 -17.21
N PRO A 769 -30.02 -6.98 -16.13
CA PRO A 769 -30.75 -8.23 -15.96
C PRO A 769 -31.78 -8.41 -17.09
N ALA A 770 -31.95 -9.66 -17.54
CA ALA A 770 -32.92 -10.00 -18.57
C ALA A 770 -34.33 -9.55 -18.19
N PHE A 771 -35.08 -9.03 -19.16
CA PHE A 771 -36.42 -8.48 -18.95
C PHE A 771 -37.38 -9.08 -19.98
N GLU A 772 -38.50 -9.67 -19.52
CA GLU A 772 -39.56 -10.23 -20.36
C GLU A 772 -39.06 -11.17 -21.50
N GLY A 773 -38.03 -11.98 -21.23
CA GLY A 773 -37.47 -12.93 -22.21
C GLY A 773 -36.42 -12.35 -23.18
N SER A 774 -36.15 -11.03 -23.11
CA SER A 774 -35.05 -10.39 -23.82
C SER A 774 -33.78 -10.31 -22.95
N LEU A 775 -32.62 -10.72 -23.51
CA LEU A 775 -31.32 -10.67 -22.83
C LEU A 775 -30.85 -9.22 -22.64
N THR A 776 -31.18 -8.34 -23.57
CA THR A 776 -30.82 -6.92 -23.54
C THR A 776 -31.99 -6.01 -23.94
N PRO A 777 -31.97 -4.73 -23.55
CA PRO A 777 -33.00 -3.76 -23.95
C PRO A 777 -33.11 -3.56 -25.48
N LEU A 778 -32.03 -3.81 -26.24
CA LEU A 778 -32.04 -3.70 -27.70
C LEU A 778 -32.96 -4.74 -28.36
N HIS A 779 -33.01 -5.95 -27.83
CA HIS A 779 -33.90 -6.99 -28.36
C HIS A 779 -35.37 -6.63 -28.18
N ARG A 780 -35.72 -5.94 -27.08
CA ARG A 780 -37.08 -5.41 -26.88
C ARG A 780 -37.41 -4.31 -27.89
N LEU A 781 -36.46 -3.41 -28.16
CA LEU A 781 -36.62 -2.39 -29.21
C LEU A 781 -36.87 -3.04 -30.57
N PHE A 782 -36.06 -4.04 -30.92
CA PHE A 782 -36.22 -4.82 -32.15
C PHE A 782 -37.59 -5.50 -32.22
N SER A 783 -38.03 -6.15 -31.15
CA SER A 783 -39.34 -6.80 -31.06
C SER A 783 -40.49 -5.82 -31.21
N ARG A 784 -40.40 -4.62 -30.61
CA ARG A 784 -41.43 -3.57 -30.76
C ARG A 784 -41.49 -3.01 -32.17
N ILE A 785 -40.34 -2.83 -32.81
CA ILE A 785 -40.28 -2.40 -34.22
C ILE A 785 -40.90 -3.48 -35.11
N LEU A 786 -40.55 -4.76 -34.89
CA LEU A 786 -41.15 -5.88 -35.62
C LEU A 786 -42.66 -5.93 -35.45
N ASN A 787 -43.16 -5.86 -34.21
CA ASN A 787 -44.60 -5.88 -33.92
C ASN A 787 -45.34 -4.70 -34.56
N ALA A 788 -44.74 -3.51 -34.58
CA ALA A 788 -45.33 -2.34 -35.25
C ALA A 788 -45.26 -2.41 -36.78
N SER A 789 -44.34 -3.23 -37.31
CA SER A 789 -44.20 -3.48 -38.76
C SER A 789 -44.99 -4.68 -39.26
N ASP A 790 -45.60 -5.48 -38.37
CA ASP A 790 -46.54 -6.53 -38.76
C ASP A 790 -47.75 -5.85 -39.42
N PRO A 791 -48.09 -6.19 -40.67
CA PRO A 791 -49.23 -5.58 -41.37
C PRO A 791 -50.60 -5.95 -40.78
N LYS A 792 -50.65 -6.80 -39.74
CA LYS A 792 -51.85 -7.11 -38.95
C LYS A 792 -51.95 -6.19 -37.73
#